data_AF-A0A402AZ45-F1
#
_entry.id   AF-A0A402AZ45-F1
#
_cell.length_a   1.000
_cell.length_b   1.000
_cell.length_c   1.000
_cell.angle_alpha   90.00
_cell.angle_beta   90.00
_cell.angle_gamma   90.00
#
_symmetry.space_group_name_H-M   'P 1'
#
loop_
_entity.id
_entity.type
_entity.pdbx_description
1 polymer ?
#
loop_
_entity_poly.entity_id
_entity_poly.type
_entity_poly.pdbx_seq_one_letter_code
_entity_poly.pdbx_strand_id
1 'polypeptide(L)'
;MKRSWGVLFPGILLTALLVTLFIGGGEFANAAANKGADNTACKLNSPTGAAKHVISIQFDNVHFTRDNPNVPSDLEQMPNLLNFIKNNGTLLSNYHTPLIAHTADDILTSLTGLYGQHHGVSVANSYRYFNPDGTTSSTPSFTYWTAPVSSAANAPYNMITAPNTNTPAPWVSYTRAGCNVGSVATANTVLENINTDIPTVFGANSPEAAEVKSNSGQAYSDFVGIGIHCAQNDALCSSANNGKADVLPNEPGGYTGFQGLFGHKYVAPQISPSGPLLDLNGQVIQDSKQHIGFPGFDGMSAAVSLSYVAAMQEHNVPVTYAYISDAHDPHGNDPHNGAYGPGEAGYVKTLKSYDDAFGKFFARLQKDGINASNTIFDFSADENDHFAGGPPTPANCDGVTVPCTYQQVGEVNGNLTGLLATQQNITTPFTVHADSAPTIYLQGNPSRQDPTTRNFARALGNLTATNPYTGQNEKITNYLADPVEMNFLHMVTADPTRTPTLTMFAKPDYYLYAGAPNCNQPCIQVESGYAWNHGDLAPDINTTWLGLVGPGVRHLGVDHSVWADQTDLRPTLMSLLGLKDDYTSDGRALFEVFTDKALPQQVRSNKAFYIRLGQLYKQINAPVGQLALLTVNISTQALESNSANDQTYNTLENELSSITTLRDTLAHQIHNILDAATFGNSAHVHVGAAVQQQDPFKQGQQLFKKAQQLR
;
A
#
# COMPACT_ATOMS: atom_id res chain seq x y z
N MET A 1 57.68 -5.13 35.33
CA MET A 1 58.69 -5.71 36.24
C MET A 1 58.75 -4.80 37.48
N LYS A 2 58.43 -5.35 38.69
CA LYS A 2 58.52 -4.77 40.06
C LYS A 2 57.53 -3.62 40.39
N ARG A 3 56.48 -3.85 41.23
CA ARG A 3 56.41 -3.87 42.73
C ARG A 3 56.57 -2.44 43.32
N SER A 4 55.82 -1.95 44.32
CA SER A 4 55.23 -2.58 45.51
C SER A 4 54.30 -1.62 46.29
N TRP A 5 53.27 -2.20 46.94
CA TRP A 5 52.64 -2.04 48.27
C TRP A 5 52.92 -0.74 49.09
N GLY A 6 52.01 -0.08 49.82
CA GLY A 6 50.80 -0.49 50.57
C GLY A 6 51.09 -0.58 52.07
N VAL A 7 50.56 0.29 52.96
CA VAL A 7 50.43 0.09 54.43
C VAL A 7 49.30 0.96 55.03
N LEU A 8 48.39 0.30 55.76
CA LEU A 8 47.37 0.80 56.71
C LEU A 8 47.97 0.98 58.13
N PHE A 9 47.42 1.87 58.97
CA PHE A 9 47.24 1.62 60.41
C PHE A 9 46.03 2.39 60.99
N PRO A 10 45.38 1.89 62.08
CA PRO A 10 44.01 2.22 62.51
C PRO A 10 43.93 2.95 63.87
N GLY A 11 42.72 3.31 64.31
CA GLY A 11 42.44 3.77 65.68
C GLY A 11 40.94 3.75 66.03
N ILE A 12 40.59 3.00 67.07
CA ILE A 12 39.26 2.66 67.62
C ILE A 12 39.02 3.44 68.93
N LEU A 13 37.76 3.85 69.26
CA LEU A 13 37.07 3.84 70.58
C LEU A 13 35.79 4.72 70.52
N LEU A 14 34.53 4.21 70.54
CA LEU A 14 33.65 3.75 71.66
C LEU A 14 33.52 4.79 72.81
N THR A 15 32.36 5.39 73.13
CA THR A 15 31.16 4.79 73.76
C THR A 15 30.01 5.82 74.00
N ALA A 16 28.76 5.33 73.91
CA ALA A 16 27.49 5.60 74.64
C ALA A 16 27.02 7.04 75.03
N LEU A 17 25.75 7.43 75.25
CA LEU A 17 24.36 7.02 74.98
C LEU A 17 23.52 7.75 76.08
N LEU A 18 22.55 8.62 75.75
CA LEU A 18 21.35 8.85 76.58
C LEU A 18 20.31 9.74 75.87
N VAL A 19 19.06 9.43 76.18
CA VAL A 19 17.80 9.63 75.44
C VAL A 19 17.02 10.83 75.97
N THR A 20 16.40 11.62 75.08
CA THR A 20 15.14 12.33 75.36
C THR A 20 14.29 12.46 74.09
N LEU A 21 13.02 12.02 74.19
CA LEU A 21 11.96 12.06 73.18
C LEU A 21 11.59 13.49 72.76
N PHE A 22 11.34 13.70 71.46
CA PHE A 22 10.19 14.48 70.97
C PHE A 22 9.74 13.94 69.61
N ILE A 23 8.42 13.85 69.45
CA ILE A 23 7.69 13.30 68.30
C ILE A 23 7.64 14.35 67.19
N GLY A 24 8.02 13.97 65.97
CA GLY A 24 7.84 14.74 64.74
C GLY A 24 8.15 13.87 63.53
N GLY A 25 7.11 13.53 62.77
CA GLY A 25 7.20 12.61 61.63
C GLY A 25 8.13 13.10 60.53
N GLY A 26 9.01 12.20 60.09
CA GLY A 26 9.90 12.39 58.96
C GLY A 26 10.56 11.06 58.62
N GLU A 27 9.97 10.31 57.68
CA GLU A 27 10.63 9.16 57.07
C GLU A 27 11.80 9.67 56.24
N PHE A 28 13.02 9.39 56.69
CA PHE A 28 14.22 9.46 55.85
C PHE A 28 14.18 8.29 54.87
N ALA A 29 13.56 8.49 53.73
CA ALA A 29 13.69 7.60 52.58
C ALA A 29 15.11 7.70 52.02
N ASN A 30 15.70 6.54 51.74
CA ASN A 30 16.91 6.39 50.92
C ASN A 30 16.78 7.24 49.65
N ALA A 31 17.61 8.26 49.52
CA ALA A 31 17.83 8.96 48.25
C ALA A 31 18.71 8.09 47.34
N ALA A 32 18.14 6.97 46.86
CA ALA A 32 18.43 6.53 45.52
C ALA A 32 17.67 7.49 44.62
N ALA A 33 18.39 8.37 43.92
CA ALA A 33 17.81 9.26 42.95
C ALA A 33 17.09 8.42 41.88
N ASN A 34 15.77 8.30 42.02
CA ASN A 34 14.88 8.02 40.91
C ASN A 34 15.12 9.13 39.88
N LYS A 35 15.97 8.84 38.89
CA LYS A 35 15.87 9.51 37.59
C LYS A 35 14.41 9.38 37.18
N GLY A 36 13.75 10.51 37.00
CA GLY A 36 12.35 10.57 36.58
C GLY A 36 12.14 9.68 35.36
N ALA A 37 11.00 8.99 35.34
CA ALA A 37 10.55 8.23 34.20
C ALA A 37 10.61 9.12 32.94
N ASP A 38 11.40 8.69 31.95
CA ASP A 38 11.35 9.23 30.59
C ASP A 38 9.93 9.06 30.07
N ASN A 39 9.22 10.18 29.92
CA ASN A 39 7.89 10.21 29.33
C ASN A 39 7.95 10.22 27.78
N THR A 40 9.12 9.91 27.21
CA THR A 40 9.51 10.02 25.78
C THR A 40 9.82 8.67 25.11
N ALA A 41 9.72 7.53 25.81
CA ALA A 41 9.92 6.22 25.19
C ALA A 41 8.69 5.80 24.36
N CYS A 42 8.91 5.19 23.20
CA CYS A 42 7.87 4.58 22.35
C CYS A 42 7.02 3.56 23.13
N LYS A 43 5.69 3.73 23.11
CA LYS A 43 4.72 2.90 23.88
C LYS A 43 3.75 2.18 22.94
N LEU A 44 4.17 1.04 22.43
CA LEU A 44 3.28 0.09 21.76
C LEU A 44 2.57 -0.73 22.85
N ASN A 45 1.34 -0.34 23.21
CA ASN A 45 0.53 -0.96 24.26
C ASN A 45 -0.07 -2.31 23.83
N SER A 46 0.75 -3.15 23.17
CA SER A 46 0.31 -4.41 22.58
C SER A 46 -0.40 -5.28 23.61
N PRO A 47 -1.50 -5.97 23.26
CA PRO A 47 -2.23 -6.83 24.19
C PRO A 47 -1.36 -7.94 24.81
N THR A 48 -0.29 -8.34 24.11
CA THR A 48 0.68 -9.32 24.61
C THR A 48 1.69 -8.73 25.57
N GLY A 49 1.94 -7.41 25.51
CA GLY A 49 2.99 -6.67 26.21
C GLY A 49 4.39 -6.88 25.64
N ALA A 50 4.51 -7.57 24.50
CA ALA A 50 5.81 -8.01 23.97
C ALA A 50 6.27 -7.22 22.74
N ALA A 51 5.35 -6.64 21.96
CA ALA A 51 5.71 -5.88 20.77
C ALA A 51 6.44 -4.57 21.16
N LYS A 52 7.57 -4.33 20.51
CA LYS A 52 8.44 -3.17 20.66
C LYS A 52 8.78 -2.51 19.33
N HIS A 53 8.69 -3.27 18.25
CA HIS A 53 9.02 -2.85 16.90
C HIS A 53 7.91 -3.21 15.92
N VAL A 54 7.85 -2.48 14.81
CA VAL A 54 7.03 -2.74 13.64
C VAL A 54 7.93 -2.69 12.42
N ILE A 55 7.90 -3.72 11.58
CA ILE A 55 8.61 -3.78 10.31
C ILE A 55 7.61 -4.20 9.24
N SER A 56 7.20 -3.25 8.41
CA SER A 56 6.26 -3.44 7.32
C SER A 56 7.02 -3.35 6.00
N ILE A 57 6.96 -4.41 5.19
CA ILE A 57 7.68 -4.50 3.92
C ILE A 57 6.68 -4.85 2.83
N GLN A 58 6.54 -3.96 1.86
CA GLN A 58 5.72 -4.17 0.69
C GLN A 58 6.62 -4.31 -0.53
N PHE A 59 6.41 -5.35 -1.31
CA PHE A 59 7.06 -5.53 -2.60
C PHE A 59 6.21 -4.91 -3.70
N ASP A 60 6.86 -4.41 -4.73
CA ASP A 60 6.29 -4.28 -6.06
C ASP A 60 6.15 -5.69 -6.65
N ASN A 61 4.95 -6.08 -7.08
CA ASN A 61 4.75 -7.19 -8.01
C ASN A 61 5.56 -8.46 -7.66
N VAL A 62 5.31 -9.05 -6.48
CA VAL A 62 5.94 -10.30 -6.04
C VAL A 62 4.87 -11.34 -5.76
N HIS A 63 4.92 -12.46 -6.46
CA HIS A 63 3.86 -13.45 -6.46
C HIS A 63 4.10 -14.59 -5.46
N PHE A 64 3.00 -15.00 -4.81
CA PHE A 64 2.94 -16.32 -4.17
C PHE A 64 2.27 -17.37 -5.06
N THR A 65 1.37 -16.95 -5.94
CA THR A 65 0.82 -17.78 -7.01
C THR A 65 1.91 -18.07 -8.05
N ARG A 66 1.82 -19.23 -8.72
CA ARG A 66 2.77 -19.58 -9.79
C ARG A 66 2.21 -19.15 -11.13
N ASP A 67 2.89 -18.22 -11.82
CA ASP A 67 2.50 -17.76 -13.16
C ASP A 67 2.67 -18.85 -14.22
N ASN A 68 3.75 -19.62 -14.07
CA ASN A 68 3.95 -20.88 -14.78
C ASN A 68 3.86 -22.03 -13.77
N PRO A 69 2.92 -22.98 -13.92
CA PRO A 69 2.77 -24.10 -12.99
C PRO A 69 4.03 -24.93 -12.73
N ASN A 70 4.98 -24.95 -13.67
CA ASN A 70 6.24 -25.69 -13.55
C ASN A 70 7.36 -24.89 -12.85
N VAL A 71 7.23 -23.58 -12.73
CA VAL A 71 8.20 -22.69 -12.08
C VAL A 71 7.70 -22.39 -10.65
N PRO A 72 8.53 -22.50 -9.60
CA PRO A 72 8.14 -22.07 -8.27
C PRO A 72 7.80 -20.57 -8.23
N SER A 73 6.86 -20.15 -7.39
CA SER A 73 6.54 -18.71 -7.26
C SER A 73 7.69 -17.92 -6.65
N ASP A 74 7.63 -16.60 -6.70
CA ASP A 74 8.70 -15.73 -6.19
C ASP A 74 9.02 -16.01 -4.74
N LEU A 75 7.99 -16.12 -3.90
CA LEU A 75 8.18 -16.47 -2.50
C LEU A 75 8.75 -17.88 -2.30
N GLU A 76 8.40 -18.86 -3.15
CA GLU A 76 9.00 -20.20 -3.08
C GLU A 76 10.48 -20.18 -3.45
N GLN A 77 10.90 -19.23 -4.29
CA GLN A 77 12.30 -18.96 -4.65
C GLN A 77 13.03 -18.06 -3.62
N MET A 78 12.30 -17.49 -2.65
CA MET A 78 12.84 -16.75 -1.50
C MET A 78 12.64 -17.48 -0.15
N PRO A 79 13.26 -18.66 0.04
CA PRO A 79 13.04 -19.49 1.22
C PRO A 79 13.40 -18.84 2.56
N ASN A 80 14.32 -17.87 2.64
CA ASN A 80 14.60 -17.17 3.90
C ASN A 80 13.36 -16.41 4.39
N LEU A 81 12.69 -15.69 3.49
CA LEU A 81 11.45 -14.96 3.81
C LEU A 81 10.28 -15.92 4.03
N LEU A 82 10.03 -16.82 3.07
CA LEU A 82 8.88 -17.72 3.14
C LEU A 82 8.92 -18.60 4.39
N ASN A 83 10.09 -19.16 4.73
CA ASN A 83 10.22 -19.96 5.95
C ASN A 83 10.14 -19.11 7.21
N PHE A 84 10.65 -17.87 7.20
CA PHE A 84 10.47 -16.97 8.34
C PHE A 84 8.99 -16.73 8.64
N ILE A 85 8.17 -16.44 7.62
CA ILE A 85 6.73 -16.25 7.78
C ILE A 85 6.08 -17.56 8.26
N LYS A 86 6.30 -18.66 7.53
CA LYS A 86 5.67 -19.95 7.82
C LYS A 86 6.04 -20.54 9.16
N ASN A 87 7.21 -20.22 9.72
CA ASN A 87 7.68 -20.76 10.99
C ASN A 87 7.33 -19.89 12.20
N ASN A 88 6.94 -18.63 11.98
CA ASN A 88 6.71 -17.68 13.08
C ASN A 88 5.33 -17.00 13.04
N GLY A 89 4.52 -17.26 12.02
CA GLY A 89 3.24 -16.56 11.84
C GLY A 89 2.31 -17.21 10.81
N THR A 90 1.63 -16.37 10.05
CA THR A 90 0.61 -16.77 9.08
C THR A 90 0.85 -16.08 7.75
N LEU A 91 0.85 -16.84 6.65
CA LEU A 91 0.80 -16.36 5.28
C LEU A 91 -0.63 -16.55 4.75
N LEU A 92 -1.34 -15.45 4.49
CA LEU A 92 -2.62 -15.46 3.80
C LEU A 92 -2.38 -15.43 2.30
N SER A 93 -2.91 -16.39 1.55
CA SER A 93 -2.81 -16.41 0.07
C SER A 93 -4.09 -15.96 -0.63
N ASN A 94 -5.07 -15.50 0.13
CA ASN A 94 -6.39 -15.08 -0.35
C ASN A 94 -6.60 -13.62 0.08
N TYR A 95 -5.58 -12.82 -0.22
CA TYR A 95 -5.45 -11.41 0.08
C TYR A 95 -5.61 -10.63 -1.23
N HIS A 96 -6.32 -9.51 -1.22
CA HIS A 96 -6.71 -8.85 -2.47
C HIS A 96 -6.39 -7.36 -2.50
N THR A 97 -6.23 -6.84 -3.71
CA THR A 97 -6.00 -5.43 -4.02
C THR A 97 -7.29 -4.60 -3.95
N PRO A 98 -7.24 -3.27 -3.75
CA PRO A 98 -8.20 -2.31 -4.29
C PRO A 98 -8.32 -2.39 -5.82
N LEU A 99 -9.14 -1.47 -6.38
CA LEU A 99 -9.19 -1.20 -7.80
C LEU A 99 -8.99 0.30 -8.04
N ILE A 100 -8.19 0.72 -9.02
CA ILE A 100 -7.49 -0.12 -10.02
C ILE A 100 -6.12 -0.54 -9.44
N ALA A 101 -5.77 -1.83 -9.54
CA ALA A 101 -4.56 -2.37 -8.89
C ALA A 101 -3.27 -1.80 -9.50
N HIS A 102 -2.63 -0.91 -8.76
CA HIS A 102 -1.39 -0.20 -9.08
C HIS A 102 -0.68 0.21 -7.79
N THR A 103 0.65 0.14 -7.82
CA THR A 103 1.59 0.42 -6.74
C THR A 103 1.16 1.56 -5.82
N ALA A 104 0.79 2.72 -6.37
CA ALA A 104 0.37 3.87 -5.59
C ALA A 104 -0.95 3.64 -4.82
N ASP A 105 -2.02 3.18 -5.47
CA ASP A 105 -3.31 2.96 -4.80
C ASP A 105 -3.18 1.83 -3.78
N ASP A 106 -2.54 0.72 -4.15
CA ASP A 106 -2.35 -0.45 -3.32
C ASP A 106 -1.52 -0.19 -2.05
N ILE A 107 -0.36 0.45 -2.19
CA ILE A 107 0.46 0.83 -1.02
C ILE A 107 -0.32 1.80 -0.15
N LEU A 108 -0.95 2.83 -0.71
CA LEU A 108 -1.73 3.80 0.06
C LEU A 108 -2.90 3.14 0.79
N THR A 109 -3.59 2.21 0.16
CA THR A 109 -4.67 1.44 0.77
C THR A 109 -4.17 0.54 1.90
N SER A 110 -3.02 -0.10 1.73
CA SER A 110 -2.37 -0.92 2.76
C SER A 110 -1.95 -0.09 3.99
N LEU A 111 -1.38 1.09 3.75
CA LEU A 111 -0.89 2.00 4.79
C LEU A 111 -2.00 2.66 5.60
N THR A 112 -3.05 3.11 4.91
CA THR A 112 -4.16 3.89 5.50
C THR A 112 -5.33 3.02 5.94
N GLY A 113 -5.49 1.83 5.36
CA GLY A 113 -6.73 1.09 5.51
C GLY A 113 -7.92 1.73 4.79
N LEU A 114 -7.71 2.68 3.87
CA LEU A 114 -8.74 3.37 3.09
C LEU A 114 -8.71 2.91 1.63
N TYR A 115 -9.86 2.87 0.95
CA TYR A 115 -9.87 2.75 -0.52
C TYR A 115 -9.56 4.08 -1.20
N GLY A 116 -9.23 4.03 -2.49
CA GLY A 116 -8.98 5.18 -3.36
C GLY A 116 -9.98 6.33 -3.20
N GLN A 117 -11.27 6.02 -3.08
CA GLN A 117 -12.33 7.00 -2.81
C GLN A 117 -12.06 7.89 -1.58
N HIS A 118 -11.50 7.34 -0.51
CA HIS A 118 -11.30 8.02 0.77
C HIS A 118 -9.88 8.56 0.99
N HIS A 119 -8.88 8.08 0.25
CA HIS A 119 -7.52 8.63 0.31
C HIS A 119 -7.19 9.57 -0.85
N GLY A 120 -7.93 9.52 -1.95
CA GLY A 120 -7.90 10.49 -3.05
C GLY A 120 -7.19 10.02 -4.32
N VAL A 121 -6.52 8.87 -4.27
CA VAL A 121 -5.81 8.25 -5.41
C VAL A 121 -6.60 7.00 -5.82
N SER A 122 -7.65 7.14 -6.62
CA SER A 122 -8.60 6.05 -6.87
C SER A 122 -8.52 5.42 -8.26
N VAL A 123 -7.38 5.61 -8.93
CA VAL A 123 -7.16 5.12 -10.29
C VAL A 123 -5.87 4.34 -10.29
N ALA A 124 -4.71 4.95 -10.51
CA ALA A 124 -3.47 4.20 -10.72
C ALA A 124 -2.25 4.95 -10.17
N ASN A 125 -1.05 4.58 -10.63
CA ASN A 125 0.22 5.29 -10.41
C ASN A 125 0.22 6.76 -10.88
N SER A 126 -0.75 7.13 -11.70
CA SER A 126 -1.11 8.51 -12.02
C SER A 126 -2.60 8.59 -12.35
N TYR A 127 -3.13 9.79 -12.48
CA TYR A 127 -4.52 9.98 -12.89
C TYR A 127 -4.71 11.29 -13.65
N ARG A 128 -5.88 11.44 -14.28
CA ARG A 128 -6.30 12.68 -14.91
C ARG A 128 -7.43 13.34 -14.13
N TYR A 129 -7.55 14.65 -14.31
CA TYR A 129 -8.66 15.42 -13.77
C TYR A 129 -9.15 16.46 -14.79
N PHE A 130 -10.45 16.75 -14.76
CA PHE A 130 -11.10 17.72 -15.64
C PHE A 130 -10.74 19.15 -15.26
N ASN A 131 -10.35 19.93 -16.26
CA ASN A 131 -10.21 21.37 -16.18
C ASN A 131 -11.57 22.06 -16.40
N PRO A 132 -11.75 23.34 -15.98
CA PRO A 132 -13.00 24.05 -16.17
C PRO A 132 -13.47 24.21 -17.62
N ASP A 133 -12.57 24.12 -18.60
CA ASP A 133 -12.87 24.18 -20.04
C ASP A 133 -13.26 22.80 -20.64
N GLY A 134 -13.31 21.75 -19.81
CA GLY A 134 -13.63 20.39 -20.20
C GLY A 134 -12.48 19.61 -20.82
N THR A 135 -11.27 20.17 -20.91
CA THR A 135 -10.04 19.41 -21.16
C THR A 135 -9.60 18.68 -19.89
N THR A 136 -8.52 17.91 -19.95
CA THR A 136 -7.96 17.24 -18.78
C THR A 136 -6.47 17.53 -18.61
N SER A 137 -6.03 17.54 -17.36
CA SER A 137 -4.63 17.55 -16.97
C SER A 137 -4.28 16.21 -16.32
N SER A 138 -2.99 15.84 -16.28
CA SER A 138 -2.51 14.64 -15.57
C SER A 138 -1.63 15.02 -14.40
N THR A 139 -1.61 14.17 -13.38
CA THR A 139 -0.71 14.30 -12.23
C THR A 139 -0.27 12.92 -11.75
N PRO A 140 0.97 12.75 -11.27
CA PRO A 140 1.40 11.51 -10.64
C PRO A 140 0.70 11.32 -9.30
N SER A 141 0.49 10.06 -8.90
CA SER A 141 0.00 9.71 -7.58
C SER A 141 1.12 9.80 -6.52
N PHE A 142 2.36 9.60 -6.97
CA PHE A 142 3.59 9.64 -6.17
C PHE A 142 4.05 11.07 -5.88
N THR A 143 3.62 11.60 -4.73
CA THR A 143 3.98 12.92 -4.22
C THR A 143 3.99 12.90 -2.70
N TYR A 144 4.69 13.82 -2.04
CA TYR A 144 4.61 13.90 -0.57
C TYR A 144 3.16 14.06 -0.08
N TRP A 145 2.84 13.53 1.10
CA TRP A 145 1.48 13.42 1.66
C TRP A 145 0.64 14.70 1.58
N THR A 146 1.27 15.85 1.77
CA THR A 146 0.61 17.17 1.76
C THR A 146 0.89 17.99 0.50
N ALA A 147 1.52 17.38 -0.50
CA ALA A 147 1.77 18.01 -1.79
C ALA A 147 0.44 18.24 -2.53
N PRO A 148 0.31 19.38 -3.22
CA PRO A 148 -0.81 19.62 -4.11
C PRO A 148 -0.65 18.83 -5.42
N VAL A 149 -1.77 18.62 -6.13
CA VAL A 149 -1.78 17.98 -7.46
C VAL A 149 -1.01 18.75 -8.54
N SER A 150 -0.70 20.02 -8.29
CA SER A 150 0.09 20.87 -9.17
C SER A 150 0.66 22.08 -8.42
N SER A 151 1.57 22.83 -9.06
CA SER A 151 2.09 24.09 -8.51
C SER A 151 1.13 25.29 -8.63
N ALA A 152 -0.10 25.08 -9.10
CA ALA A 152 -1.09 26.16 -9.21
C ALA A 152 -1.52 26.65 -7.81
N ALA A 153 -1.79 27.96 -7.70
CA ALA A 153 -2.27 28.52 -6.44
C ALA A 153 -3.61 27.87 -6.03
N ASN A 154 -3.69 27.41 -4.77
CA ASN A 154 -4.84 26.70 -4.22
C ASN A 154 -5.20 25.38 -4.93
N ALA A 155 -4.24 24.74 -5.61
CA ALA A 155 -4.44 23.38 -6.11
C ALA A 155 -4.81 22.45 -4.94
N PRO A 156 -5.77 21.53 -5.13
CA PRO A 156 -6.14 20.58 -4.08
C PRO A 156 -4.96 19.66 -3.76
N TYR A 157 -4.97 19.08 -2.56
CA TYR A 157 -4.02 18.05 -2.15
C TYR A 157 -4.10 16.83 -3.07
N ASN A 158 -2.98 16.16 -3.29
CA ASN A 158 -2.99 14.85 -3.94
C ASN A 158 -3.77 13.85 -3.07
N MET A 159 -3.36 13.71 -1.81
CA MET A 159 -4.10 12.96 -0.78
C MET A 159 -5.28 13.79 -0.26
N ILE A 160 -6.51 13.43 -0.64
CA ILE A 160 -7.74 14.16 -0.29
C ILE A 160 -8.87 13.21 0.15
N THR A 161 -9.42 13.45 1.34
CA THR A 161 -10.52 12.63 1.91
C THR A 161 -11.87 13.33 1.87
N ALA A 162 -11.87 14.66 1.80
CA ALA A 162 -13.04 15.51 1.64
C ALA A 162 -12.62 16.81 0.91
N PRO A 163 -13.55 17.60 0.34
CA PRO A 163 -13.20 18.83 -0.34
C PRO A 163 -12.27 19.72 0.50
N ASN A 164 -11.10 20.08 -0.06
CA ASN A 164 -10.05 20.87 0.60
C ASN A 164 -9.50 20.28 1.92
N THR A 165 -9.63 18.97 2.15
CA THR A 165 -9.22 18.30 3.38
C THR A 165 -8.17 17.23 3.06
N ASN A 166 -6.93 17.46 3.49
CA ASN A 166 -5.84 16.49 3.36
C ASN A 166 -6.17 15.21 4.15
N THR A 167 -5.86 14.05 3.56
CA THR A 167 -6.08 12.74 4.18
C THR A 167 -5.25 12.60 5.47
N PRO A 168 -5.80 12.05 6.57
CA PRO A 168 -5.03 11.76 7.78
C PRO A 168 -3.85 10.83 7.52
N ALA A 169 -2.72 11.06 8.19
CA ALA A 169 -1.48 10.36 7.87
C ALA A 169 -1.26 9.07 8.69
N PRO A 170 -0.75 7.98 8.09
CA PRO A 170 -0.64 6.68 8.74
C PRO A 170 0.46 6.60 9.82
N TRP A 171 1.37 7.57 9.89
CA TRP A 171 2.41 7.60 10.93
C TRP A 171 1.94 8.21 12.25
N VAL A 172 0.81 8.91 12.27
CA VAL A 172 0.36 9.76 13.38
C VAL A 172 0.10 8.97 14.66
N SER A 173 -0.57 7.82 14.57
CA SER A 173 -0.82 6.97 15.74
C SER A 173 0.46 6.49 16.41
N TYR A 174 1.52 6.27 15.63
CA TYR A 174 2.83 5.86 16.15
C TYR A 174 3.58 7.03 16.79
N THR A 175 3.65 8.19 16.11
CA THR A 175 4.37 9.35 16.63
C THR A 175 3.70 9.92 17.88
N ARG A 176 2.36 9.88 17.96
CA ARG A 176 1.60 10.19 19.19
C ARG A 176 1.84 9.18 20.31
N ALA A 177 2.13 7.92 19.98
CA ALA A 177 2.56 6.90 20.93
C ALA A 177 4.04 7.03 21.34
N GLY A 178 4.76 8.06 20.86
CA GLY A 178 6.16 8.31 21.19
C GLY A 178 7.15 7.52 20.33
N CYS A 179 6.72 6.98 19.19
CA CYS A 179 7.55 6.17 18.30
C CYS A 179 7.96 6.97 17.06
N ASN A 180 9.26 7.00 16.74
CA ASN A 180 9.72 7.48 15.44
C ASN A 180 9.36 6.45 14.35
N VAL A 181 8.95 6.94 13.19
CA VAL A 181 8.52 6.15 12.04
C VAL A 181 9.45 6.43 10.87
N GLY A 182 10.17 5.40 10.41
CA GLY A 182 11.02 5.46 9.23
C GLY A 182 10.29 4.96 8.00
N SER A 183 10.48 5.63 6.88
CA SER A 183 9.91 5.25 5.59
C SER A 183 11.02 5.15 4.55
N VAL A 184 11.02 4.03 3.82
CA VAL A 184 12.05 3.67 2.84
C VAL A 184 11.36 3.36 1.53
N ALA A 185 11.38 4.33 0.61
CA ALA A 185 10.69 4.32 -0.68
C ALA A 185 9.18 4.06 -0.58
N THR A 186 8.59 4.37 0.57
CA THR A 186 7.18 4.09 0.86
C THR A 186 6.29 5.24 0.38
N ALA A 187 5.38 4.93 -0.55
CA ALA A 187 4.52 5.87 -1.27
C ALA A 187 3.98 7.00 -0.38
N ASN A 188 4.17 8.23 -0.83
CA ASN A 188 3.71 9.50 -0.25
C ASN A 188 4.14 9.80 1.21
N THR A 189 4.80 8.88 1.91
CA THR A 189 5.39 9.13 3.25
C THR A 189 6.83 9.63 3.18
N VAL A 190 7.42 9.59 1.98
CA VAL A 190 8.72 10.20 1.66
C VAL A 190 8.50 11.28 0.59
N LEU A 191 9.53 12.10 0.32
CA LEU A 191 9.48 12.94 -0.88
C LEU A 191 9.69 12.03 -2.08
N GLU A 192 8.87 12.16 -3.11
CA GLU A 192 8.85 11.25 -4.26
C GLU A 192 9.32 11.94 -5.54
N ASN A 193 9.29 13.28 -5.54
CA ASN A 193 9.82 14.07 -6.61
C ASN A 193 10.46 15.38 -6.12
N ILE A 194 11.34 15.95 -6.94
CA ILE A 194 12.04 17.20 -6.63
C ILE A 194 11.27 18.47 -7.03
N ASN A 195 10.11 18.32 -7.68
CA ASN A 195 9.37 19.44 -8.29
C ASN A 195 8.34 20.05 -7.34
N THR A 196 7.42 19.24 -6.81
CA THR A 196 6.37 19.69 -5.88
C THR A 196 6.78 19.48 -4.43
N ASP A 197 7.52 18.43 -4.12
CA ASP A 197 7.70 18.02 -2.73
C ASP A 197 8.78 18.87 -2.04
N ILE A 198 9.86 19.21 -2.74
CA ILE A 198 10.92 20.07 -2.20
C ILE A 198 10.37 21.45 -1.81
N PRO A 199 9.64 22.17 -2.69
CA PRO A 199 8.98 23.41 -2.28
C PRO A 199 7.94 23.23 -1.17
N THR A 200 7.27 22.07 -1.09
CA THR A 200 6.25 21.79 -0.07
C THR A 200 6.86 21.63 1.32
N VAL A 201 7.95 20.88 1.45
CA VAL A 201 8.57 20.56 2.75
C VAL A 201 9.64 21.56 3.16
N PHE A 202 10.49 21.98 2.22
CA PHE A 202 11.62 22.87 2.50
C PHE A 202 11.34 24.33 2.17
N GLY A 203 10.38 24.60 1.29
CA GLY A 203 10.07 25.93 0.75
C GLY A 203 10.79 26.22 -0.57
N ALA A 204 10.12 26.93 -1.49
CA ALA A 204 10.61 27.18 -2.86
C ALA A 204 11.95 27.95 -2.96
N ASN A 205 12.39 28.58 -1.88
CA ASN A 205 13.64 29.37 -1.80
C ASN A 205 14.69 28.75 -0.86
N SER A 206 14.52 27.48 -0.49
CA SER A 206 15.43 26.79 0.44
C SER A 206 16.78 26.42 -0.20
N PRO A 207 17.79 26.06 0.59
CA PRO A 207 19.04 25.47 0.08
C PRO A 207 18.81 24.22 -0.77
N GLU A 208 17.85 23.36 -0.38
CA GLU A 208 17.46 22.15 -1.09
C GLU A 208 16.88 22.51 -2.48
N ALA A 209 16.01 23.53 -2.56
CA ALA A 209 15.50 24.05 -3.83
C ALA A 209 16.60 24.68 -4.71
N ALA A 210 17.67 25.23 -4.12
CA ALA A 210 18.83 25.70 -4.86
C ALA A 210 19.69 24.55 -5.39
N GLU A 211 19.78 23.45 -4.65
CA GLU A 211 20.46 22.23 -5.10
C GLU A 211 19.75 21.61 -6.30
N VAL A 212 18.42 21.47 -6.24
CA VAL A 212 17.59 21.02 -7.37
C VAL A 212 17.90 21.79 -8.67
N LYS A 213 18.10 23.11 -8.57
CA LYS A 213 18.45 23.97 -9.72
C LYS A 213 19.88 23.80 -10.23
N SER A 214 20.81 23.45 -9.34
CA SER A 214 22.24 23.38 -9.69
C SER A 214 22.70 21.97 -10.08
N ASN A 215 22.14 20.93 -9.47
CA ASN A 215 22.40 19.54 -9.77
C ASN A 215 21.17 18.68 -9.41
N SER A 216 20.20 18.61 -10.33
CA SER A 216 18.97 17.85 -10.12
C SER A 216 19.19 16.34 -9.93
N GLY A 217 20.26 15.77 -10.49
CA GLY A 217 20.63 14.36 -10.32
C GLY A 217 21.02 14.04 -8.88
N GLN A 218 21.98 14.80 -8.32
CA GLN A 218 22.34 14.65 -6.91
C GLN A 218 21.18 15.01 -5.98
N ALA A 219 20.43 16.07 -6.28
CA ALA A 219 19.28 16.47 -5.46
C ALA A 219 18.22 15.36 -5.36
N TYR A 220 18.01 14.61 -6.44
CA TYR A 220 17.11 13.45 -6.43
C TYR A 220 17.62 12.38 -5.44
N SER A 221 18.89 11.97 -5.54
CA SER A 221 19.49 11.00 -4.60
C SER A 221 19.57 11.52 -3.15
N ASP A 222 19.70 12.83 -2.95
CA ASP A 222 19.81 13.45 -1.64
C ASP A 222 18.47 13.53 -0.90
N PHE A 223 17.37 13.82 -1.60
CA PHE A 223 16.12 14.22 -0.97
C PHE A 223 14.94 13.27 -1.17
N VAL A 224 14.95 12.45 -2.22
CA VAL A 224 13.83 11.55 -2.55
C VAL A 224 13.97 10.22 -1.81
N GLY A 225 12.84 9.58 -1.54
CA GLY A 225 12.77 8.15 -1.25
C GLY A 225 13.08 7.74 0.19
N ILE A 226 13.59 8.61 1.07
CA ILE A 226 13.91 8.24 2.46
C ILE A 226 13.35 9.29 3.41
N GLY A 227 12.72 8.88 4.51
CA GLY A 227 12.17 9.81 5.50
C GLY A 227 12.08 9.22 6.90
N ILE A 228 12.08 10.08 7.92
CA ILE A 228 11.75 9.73 9.30
C ILE A 228 10.77 10.77 9.86
N HIS A 229 9.57 10.35 10.25
CA HIS A 229 8.60 11.13 11.01
C HIS A 229 8.83 10.88 12.50
N CYS A 230 9.24 11.91 13.25
CA CYS A 230 9.60 11.73 14.65
C CYS A 230 8.43 11.93 15.60
N ALA A 231 8.48 11.20 16.71
CA ALA A 231 7.73 11.53 17.90
C ALA A 231 8.02 12.97 18.35
N GLN A 232 7.06 13.56 19.06
CA GLN A 232 7.16 14.95 19.48
C GLN A 232 8.40 15.17 20.37
N ASN A 233 9.22 16.17 20.03
CA ASN A 233 10.46 16.53 20.71
C ASN A 233 11.58 15.46 20.68
N ASP A 234 11.51 14.45 19.81
CA ASP A 234 12.62 13.52 19.64
C ASP A 234 13.85 14.25 19.03
N ALA A 235 15.03 14.00 19.61
CA ALA A 235 16.27 14.67 19.21
C ALA A 235 16.72 14.27 17.80
N LEU A 236 16.28 13.11 17.31
CA LEU A 236 16.60 12.60 15.98
C LEU A 236 16.20 13.62 14.90
N CYS A 237 14.98 14.15 14.94
CA CYS A 237 14.49 15.18 14.02
C CYS A 237 14.67 16.60 14.58
N SER A 238 15.70 16.86 15.39
CA SER A 238 15.98 18.22 15.87
C SER A 238 16.45 19.14 14.73
N SER A 239 16.34 20.46 14.94
CA SER A 239 16.84 21.45 13.98
C SER A 239 18.35 21.33 13.71
N ALA A 240 19.13 20.79 14.66
CA ALA A 240 20.55 20.52 14.49
C ALA A 240 20.82 19.44 13.42
N ASN A 241 19.86 18.53 13.21
CA ASN A 241 19.90 17.49 12.20
C ASN A 241 19.16 17.89 10.90
N ASN A 242 18.82 19.18 10.75
CA ASN A 242 17.96 19.71 9.70
C ASN A 242 16.50 19.21 9.74
N GLY A 243 15.99 18.85 10.93
CA GLY A 243 14.58 18.55 11.12
C GLY A 243 13.67 19.69 10.63
N LYS A 244 12.62 19.32 9.90
CA LYS A 244 11.56 20.22 9.43
C LYS A 244 10.26 19.93 10.17
N ALA A 245 9.39 20.93 10.25
CA ALA A 245 8.04 20.71 10.74
C ALA A 245 7.35 19.64 9.87
N ASP A 246 6.86 18.59 10.50
CA ASP A 246 6.04 17.58 9.85
C ASP A 246 4.59 18.08 9.85
N VAL A 247 4.19 18.72 8.77
CA VAL A 247 2.94 19.50 8.70
C VAL A 247 1.81 18.64 8.15
N LEU A 248 0.77 18.45 8.96
CA LEU A 248 -0.50 17.83 8.58
C LEU A 248 -1.67 18.78 8.90
N PRO A 249 -2.09 19.64 7.95
CA PRO A 249 -3.01 20.76 8.22
C PRO A 249 -4.41 20.33 8.69
N ASN A 250 -4.86 19.15 8.29
CA ASN A 250 -6.21 18.64 8.55
C ASN A 250 -6.23 17.40 9.45
N GLU A 251 -5.11 17.08 10.10
CA GLU A 251 -5.01 15.89 10.96
C GLU A 251 -6.03 15.96 12.11
N PRO A 252 -6.91 14.95 12.27
CA PRO A 252 -7.80 14.86 13.41
C PRO A 252 -7.05 14.99 14.74
N GLY A 253 -7.52 15.86 15.64
CA GLY A 253 -6.86 16.16 16.92
C GLY A 253 -5.62 17.07 16.83
N GLY A 254 -5.20 17.47 15.62
CA GLY A 254 -4.08 18.38 15.37
C GLY A 254 -2.69 17.72 15.48
N TYR A 255 -1.72 18.23 14.72
CA TYR A 255 -0.39 17.63 14.60
C TYR A 255 0.75 18.66 14.73
N THR A 256 0.59 19.62 15.63
CA THR A 256 1.58 20.69 15.83
C THR A 256 2.76 20.24 16.68
N GLY A 257 3.98 20.61 16.27
CA GLY A 257 5.21 20.39 17.04
C GLY A 257 5.91 19.06 16.76
N PHE A 258 5.38 18.24 15.85
CA PHE A 258 6.07 17.08 15.29
C PHE A 258 7.08 17.54 14.24
N GLN A 259 8.16 16.78 14.08
CA GLN A 259 9.25 17.08 13.15
C GLN A 259 9.57 15.85 12.31
N GLY A 260 10.13 16.06 11.12
CA GLY A 260 10.60 15.00 10.25
C GLY A 260 11.98 15.29 9.67
N LEU A 261 12.69 14.22 9.30
CA LEU A 261 13.88 14.24 8.47
C LEU A 261 13.53 13.69 7.10
N PHE A 262 13.94 14.37 6.03
CA PHE A 262 13.57 14.00 4.67
C PHE A 262 14.80 13.93 3.78
N GLY A 263 14.97 12.82 3.09
CA GLY A 263 16.09 12.54 2.21
C GLY A 263 17.24 11.79 2.87
N HIS A 264 17.94 10.99 2.06
CA HIS A 264 19.20 10.33 2.43
C HIS A 264 20.18 11.32 3.06
N LYS A 265 20.28 12.54 2.50
CA LYS A 265 21.21 13.59 2.94
C LYS A 265 21.10 13.90 4.44
N TYR A 266 19.89 13.87 4.99
CA TYR A 266 19.65 14.20 6.40
C TYR A 266 19.41 12.96 7.26
N VAL A 267 18.92 11.86 6.68
CA VAL A 267 18.67 10.61 7.40
C VAL A 267 19.95 9.78 7.60
N ALA A 268 20.74 9.56 6.54
CA ALA A 268 21.89 8.66 6.58
C ALA A 268 22.93 9.03 7.66
N PRO A 269 23.27 10.31 7.90
CA PRO A 269 24.19 10.67 8.98
C PRO A 269 23.72 10.27 10.39
N GLN A 270 22.41 10.09 10.60
CA GLN A 270 21.84 9.72 11.90
C GLN A 270 21.84 8.21 12.13
N ILE A 271 21.76 7.41 11.07
CA ILE A 271 21.65 5.95 11.12
C ILE A 271 22.95 5.23 10.67
N SER A 272 23.90 5.99 10.13
CA SER A 272 25.25 5.53 9.74
C SER A 272 26.27 6.65 9.99
N PRO A 273 26.54 7.02 11.26
CA PRO A 273 27.39 8.18 11.58
C PRO A 273 28.88 8.00 11.24
N SER A 274 29.32 6.77 10.95
CA SER A 274 30.73 6.44 10.69
C SER A 274 31.12 6.44 9.21
N GLY A 275 30.19 6.72 8.31
CA GLY A 275 30.44 6.69 6.86
C GLY A 275 29.15 6.60 6.04
N PRO A 276 29.25 6.51 4.71
CA PRO A 276 28.06 6.31 3.88
C PRO A 276 27.32 5.03 4.29
N LEU A 277 26.00 5.05 4.18
CA LEU A 277 25.20 3.84 4.40
C LEU A 277 25.54 2.82 3.31
N LEU A 278 25.77 1.58 3.74
CA LEU A 278 26.04 0.46 2.85
C LEU A 278 24.80 -0.41 2.70
N ASP A 279 24.62 -1.06 1.56
CA ASP A 279 23.64 -2.11 1.37
C ASP A 279 24.01 -3.38 2.18
N LEU A 280 23.13 -4.39 2.20
CA LEU A 280 23.41 -5.66 2.89
C LEU A 280 24.55 -6.48 2.24
N ASN A 281 25.07 -6.06 1.09
CA ASN A 281 26.25 -6.65 0.43
C ASN A 281 27.54 -5.86 0.72
N GLY A 282 27.48 -4.79 1.51
CA GLY A 282 28.62 -3.95 1.87
C GLY A 282 29.01 -2.94 0.79
N GLN A 283 28.15 -2.67 -0.19
CA GLN A 283 28.36 -1.65 -1.22
C GLN A 283 27.76 -0.32 -0.79
N VAL A 284 28.39 0.80 -1.17
CA VAL A 284 27.81 2.13 -0.96
C VAL A 284 26.51 2.26 -1.76
N ILE A 285 25.45 2.70 -1.10
CA ILE A 285 24.17 2.95 -1.76
C ILE A 285 24.28 4.23 -2.60
N GLN A 286 24.07 4.09 -3.90
CA GLN A 286 24.20 5.17 -4.90
C GLN A 286 23.40 4.82 -6.16
N ASP A 287 23.04 5.82 -6.95
CA ASP A 287 22.38 5.61 -8.25
C ASP A 287 23.35 5.09 -9.34
N SER A 288 22.80 4.81 -10.53
CA SER A 288 23.58 4.33 -11.69
C SER A 288 24.62 5.34 -12.21
N LYS A 289 24.52 6.61 -11.80
CA LYS A 289 25.45 7.71 -12.12
C LYS A 289 26.42 8.00 -10.97
N GLN A 290 26.45 7.16 -9.93
CA GLN A 290 27.33 7.25 -8.77
C GLN A 290 27.04 8.45 -7.86
N HIS A 291 25.83 8.99 -7.88
CA HIS A 291 25.37 9.89 -6.84
C HIS A 291 25.10 9.07 -5.58
N ILE A 292 25.89 9.28 -4.53
CA ILE A 292 25.67 8.64 -3.22
C ILE A 292 24.33 9.12 -2.67
N GLY A 293 23.47 8.18 -2.30
CA GLY A 293 22.13 8.49 -1.81
C GLY A 293 21.07 7.49 -2.25
N PHE A 294 19.81 7.92 -2.26
CA PHE A 294 18.70 7.15 -2.80
C PHE A 294 18.98 6.78 -4.27
N PRO A 295 18.93 5.49 -4.63
CA PRO A 295 19.35 5.03 -5.96
C PRO A 295 18.25 5.19 -7.03
N GLY A 296 17.06 5.70 -6.66
CA GLY A 296 15.84 5.60 -7.46
C GLY A 296 14.97 4.42 -7.04
N PHE A 297 13.67 4.47 -7.35
CA PHE A 297 12.71 3.43 -6.97
C PHE A 297 13.06 2.07 -7.59
N ASP A 298 13.41 2.03 -8.88
CA ASP A 298 13.97 0.85 -9.57
C ASP A 298 15.27 0.32 -8.92
N GLY A 299 16.00 1.18 -8.21
CA GLY A 299 17.23 0.80 -7.50
C GLY A 299 16.98 0.20 -6.11
N MET A 300 15.73 0.11 -5.64
CA MET A 300 15.37 -0.33 -4.30
C MET A 300 15.27 -1.86 -4.17
N SER A 301 16.35 -2.54 -4.55
CA SER A 301 16.51 -3.98 -4.29
C SER A 301 16.37 -4.30 -2.80
N ALA A 302 16.04 -5.56 -2.46
CA ALA A 302 15.94 -6.00 -1.08
C ALA A 302 17.21 -5.70 -0.25
N ALA A 303 18.41 -5.78 -0.84
CA ALA A 303 19.65 -5.47 -0.15
C ALA A 303 19.78 -3.98 0.26
N VAL A 304 19.18 -3.08 -0.52
CA VAL A 304 19.16 -1.64 -0.24
C VAL A 304 18.09 -1.34 0.81
N SER A 305 16.82 -1.68 0.53
CA SER A 305 15.68 -1.33 1.40
C SER A 305 15.86 -1.90 2.81
N LEU A 306 16.21 -3.18 2.91
CA LEU A 306 16.38 -3.85 4.21
C LEU A 306 17.59 -3.32 4.99
N SER A 307 18.59 -2.71 4.31
CA SER A 307 19.70 -2.06 5.01
C SER A 307 19.27 -0.77 5.71
N TYR A 308 18.45 0.07 5.03
CA TYR A 308 17.85 1.25 5.66
C TYR A 308 16.96 0.85 6.83
N VAL A 309 16.08 -0.15 6.65
CA VAL A 309 15.20 -0.66 7.70
C VAL A 309 16.00 -1.08 8.93
N ALA A 310 17.01 -1.94 8.76
CA ALA A 310 17.83 -2.38 9.87
C ALA A 310 18.56 -1.22 10.55
N ALA A 311 19.17 -0.32 9.77
CA ALA A 311 19.87 0.85 10.32
C ALA A 311 18.94 1.77 11.11
N MET A 312 17.72 2.02 10.63
CA MET A 312 16.69 2.78 11.34
C MET A 312 16.28 2.11 12.66
N GLN A 313 15.99 0.81 12.63
CA GLN A 313 15.62 0.02 13.81
C GLN A 313 16.72 0.03 14.90
N GLU A 314 17.99 -0.01 14.48
CA GLU A 314 19.17 0.07 15.34
C GLU A 314 19.38 1.48 15.95
N HIS A 315 18.79 2.52 15.35
CA HIS A 315 19.01 3.93 15.71
C HIS A 315 17.71 4.64 16.14
N ASN A 316 16.95 4.01 17.04
CA ASN A 316 15.78 4.58 17.70
C ASN A 316 14.60 4.93 16.76
N VAL A 317 14.43 4.16 15.69
CA VAL A 317 13.26 4.23 14.80
C VAL A 317 12.54 2.87 14.82
N PRO A 318 11.71 2.61 15.85
CA PRO A 318 11.15 1.28 16.10
C PRO A 318 10.04 0.88 15.11
N VAL A 319 9.48 1.83 14.35
CA VAL A 319 8.49 1.57 13.31
C VAL A 319 9.13 1.88 11.97
N THR A 320 9.21 0.91 11.07
CA THR A 320 9.80 1.10 9.74
C THR A 320 8.93 0.49 8.65
N TYR A 321 8.71 1.27 7.61
CA TYR A 321 8.05 0.87 6.38
C TYR A 321 9.09 0.84 5.25
N ALA A 322 8.99 -0.16 4.37
CA ALA A 322 9.86 -0.24 3.20
C ALA A 322 9.14 -0.80 1.98
N TYR A 323 9.46 -0.20 0.84
CA TYR A 323 9.20 -0.74 -0.49
C TYR A 323 10.42 -1.52 -0.99
N ILE A 324 10.19 -2.60 -1.75
CA ILE A 324 11.21 -3.32 -2.50
C ILE A 324 10.73 -3.41 -3.95
N SER A 325 11.59 -3.04 -4.90
CA SER A 325 11.30 -3.11 -6.34
C SER A 325 11.00 -4.54 -6.78
N ASP A 326 10.35 -4.68 -7.94
CA ASP A 326 9.95 -5.96 -8.49
C ASP A 326 11.16 -6.87 -8.75
N ALA A 327 10.91 -8.11 -9.14
CA ALA A 327 11.96 -9.05 -9.55
C ALA A 327 11.88 -9.41 -11.03
N HIS A 328 10.87 -8.87 -11.72
CA HIS A 328 10.37 -9.30 -13.02
C HIS A 328 11.05 -8.54 -14.16
N ASP A 329 11.57 -7.35 -13.88
CA ASP A 329 12.27 -6.52 -14.84
C ASP A 329 13.81 -6.59 -14.71
N PRO A 330 14.53 -6.31 -15.81
CA PRO A 330 15.97 -6.14 -15.76
C PRO A 330 16.37 -4.81 -15.09
N HIS A 331 16.76 -4.88 -13.82
CA HIS A 331 17.19 -3.70 -13.07
C HIS A 331 18.66 -3.29 -13.33
N GLY A 332 18.94 -1.99 -13.20
CA GLY A 332 20.28 -1.44 -13.21
C GLY A 332 21.01 -1.58 -14.56
N ASN A 333 22.10 -2.36 -14.59
CA ASN A 333 22.93 -2.55 -15.79
C ASN A 333 22.72 -3.93 -16.45
N ASP A 334 21.61 -4.60 -16.14
CA ASP A 334 21.28 -5.87 -16.78
C ASP A 334 21.14 -5.67 -18.31
N PRO A 335 21.87 -6.42 -19.15
CA PRO A 335 21.82 -6.27 -20.60
C PRO A 335 20.61 -6.95 -21.25
N HIS A 336 19.72 -7.59 -20.48
CA HIS A 336 18.50 -8.17 -21.00
C HIS A 336 17.63 -7.11 -21.68
N ASN A 337 17.01 -7.47 -22.80
CA ASN A 337 16.20 -6.55 -23.59
C ASN A 337 14.73 -6.96 -23.45
N GLY A 338 13.94 -6.11 -22.79
CA GLY A 338 12.54 -6.40 -22.43
C GLY A 338 12.39 -7.01 -21.05
N ALA A 339 11.13 -7.18 -20.62
CA ALA A 339 10.78 -7.81 -19.35
C ALA A 339 11.10 -9.32 -19.36
N TYR A 340 11.35 -9.90 -18.18
CA TYR A 340 11.57 -11.35 -18.07
C TYR A 340 10.24 -12.12 -18.05
N GLY A 341 10.22 -13.32 -18.63
CA GLY A 341 9.17 -14.29 -18.36
C GLY A 341 9.47 -15.19 -17.15
N PRO A 342 8.44 -15.87 -16.59
CA PRO A 342 8.59 -16.77 -15.45
C PRO A 342 9.71 -17.81 -15.63
N GLY A 343 10.65 -17.84 -14.69
CA GLY A 343 11.74 -18.82 -14.69
C GLY A 343 12.90 -18.50 -15.66
N GLU A 344 12.93 -17.31 -16.25
CA GLU A 344 14.14 -16.85 -16.95
C GLU A 344 15.29 -16.60 -15.98
N ALA A 345 16.53 -16.81 -16.45
CA ALA A 345 17.69 -16.88 -15.57
C ALA A 345 18.00 -15.56 -14.83
N GLY A 346 17.68 -14.40 -15.43
CA GLY A 346 17.88 -13.10 -14.79
C GLY A 346 16.91 -12.86 -13.64
N TYR A 347 15.62 -13.07 -13.88
CA TYR A 347 14.57 -13.06 -12.87
C TYR A 347 14.86 -14.00 -11.69
N VAL A 348 15.17 -15.27 -11.96
CA VAL A 348 15.54 -16.25 -10.91
C VAL A 348 16.77 -15.81 -10.11
N LYS A 349 17.74 -15.17 -10.77
CA LYS A 349 18.92 -14.60 -10.10
C LYS A 349 18.56 -13.41 -9.20
N THR A 350 17.64 -12.54 -9.63
CA THR A 350 17.15 -11.42 -8.82
C THR A 350 16.46 -11.93 -7.55
N LEU A 351 15.53 -12.90 -7.68
CA LEU A 351 14.88 -13.55 -6.54
C LEU A 351 15.89 -14.19 -5.57
N LYS A 352 16.91 -14.88 -6.11
CA LYS A 352 17.98 -15.45 -5.28
C LYS A 352 18.75 -14.37 -4.51
N SER A 353 18.95 -13.19 -5.10
CA SER A 353 19.60 -12.06 -4.45
C SER A 353 18.73 -11.45 -3.35
N TYR A 354 17.41 -11.38 -3.55
CA TYR A 354 16.45 -10.94 -2.55
C TYR A 354 16.41 -11.92 -1.37
N ASP A 355 16.36 -13.21 -1.66
CA ASP A 355 16.47 -14.28 -0.66
C ASP A 355 17.72 -14.15 0.22
N ASP A 356 18.89 -13.93 -0.39
CA ASP A 356 20.14 -13.73 0.35
C ASP A 356 20.10 -12.47 1.21
N ALA A 357 19.47 -11.39 0.72
CA ALA A 357 19.27 -10.16 1.48
C ALA A 357 18.39 -10.39 2.72
N PHE A 358 17.29 -11.13 2.60
CA PHE A 358 16.45 -11.51 3.75
C PHE A 358 17.21 -12.35 4.77
N GLY A 359 18.01 -13.32 4.33
CA GLY A 359 18.88 -14.11 5.22
C GLY A 359 19.83 -13.22 6.03
N LYS A 360 20.50 -12.25 5.37
CA LYS A 360 21.40 -11.28 6.03
C LYS A 360 20.65 -10.33 6.95
N PHE A 361 19.47 -9.86 6.53
CA PHE A 361 18.62 -8.94 7.28
C PHE A 361 18.18 -9.54 8.61
N PHE A 362 17.60 -10.74 8.60
CA PHE A 362 17.19 -11.42 9.83
C PHE A 362 18.38 -11.73 10.73
N ALA A 363 19.53 -12.12 10.16
CA ALA A 363 20.76 -12.33 10.93
C ALA A 363 21.32 -11.04 11.54
N ARG A 364 21.12 -9.88 10.89
CA ARG A 364 21.49 -8.56 11.42
C ARG A 364 20.58 -8.18 12.59
N LEU A 365 19.26 -8.15 12.37
CA LEU A 365 18.28 -7.83 13.42
C LEU A 365 18.42 -8.72 14.67
N GLN A 366 18.68 -10.01 14.47
CA GLN A 366 18.85 -10.96 15.57
C GLN A 366 20.05 -10.62 16.49
N LYS A 367 21.10 -9.95 15.99
CA LYS A 367 22.25 -9.52 16.81
C LYS A 367 21.85 -8.44 17.82
N ASP A 368 20.87 -7.61 17.46
CA ASP A 368 20.32 -6.55 18.31
C ASP A 368 19.08 -7.02 19.09
N GLY A 369 18.75 -8.31 19.01
CA GLY A 369 17.62 -8.90 19.71
C GLY A 369 16.26 -8.53 19.13
N ILE A 370 16.21 -8.02 17.89
CA ILE A 370 14.98 -7.74 17.15
C ILE A 370 14.58 -9.00 16.38
N ASN A 371 13.43 -9.60 16.69
CA ASN A 371 12.96 -10.84 16.08
C ASN A 371 11.45 -11.04 16.29
N ALA A 372 10.91 -12.19 15.85
CA ALA A 372 9.48 -12.48 15.92
C ALA A 372 8.88 -12.50 17.35
N SER A 373 9.69 -12.52 18.41
CA SER A 373 9.20 -12.46 19.80
C SER A 373 8.90 -11.05 20.31
N ASN A 374 9.39 -10.00 19.62
CA ASN A 374 9.20 -8.61 20.04
C ASN A 374 8.90 -7.64 18.88
N THR A 375 8.76 -8.12 17.66
CA THR A 375 8.46 -7.31 16.48
C THR A 375 7.20 -7.84 15.81
N ILE A 376 6.29 -6.92 15.44
CA ILE A 376 5.24 -7.22 14.48
C ILE A 376 5.84 -6.98 13.09
N PHE A 377 5.93 -8.05 12.29
CA PHE A 377 6.27 -7.95 10.89
C PHE A 377 5.02 -8.15 10.04
N ASP A 378 4.89 -7.34 9.01
CA ASP A 378 4.06 -7.64 7.86
C ASP A 378 4.90 -7.61 6.58
N PHE A 379 4.59 -8.56 5.69
CA PHE A 379 5.17 -8.67 4.37
C PHE A 379 4.02 -8.86 3.38
N SER A 380 3.95 -8.07 2.32
CA SER A 380 2.94 -8.21 1.27
C SER A 380 3.50 -7.75 -0.06
N ALA A 381 2.75 -7.95 -1.15
CA ALA A 381 2.93 -7.16 -2.36
C ALA A 381 1.85 -6.07 -2.42
N ASP A 382 2.10 -5.02 -3.19
CA ASP A 382 1.12 -4.02 -3.61
C ASP A 382 0.10 -4.66 -4.59
N GLU A 383 0.57 -5.32 -5.62
CA GLU A 383 -0.26 -6.07 -6.54
C GLU A 383 0.43 -7.35 -6.97
N ASN A 384 -0.28 -8.12 -7.78
CA ASN A 384 0.34 -9.05 -8.69
C ASN A 384 0.07 -8.54 -10.11
N ASP A 385 0.77 -9.15 -11.06
CA ASP A 385 0.62 -8.88 -12.48
C ASP A 385 0.20 -10.11 -13.28
N HIS A 386 -0.29 -9.83 -14.47
CA HIS A 386 -0.49 -10.81 -15.53
C HIS A 386 0.70 -10.84 -16.47
N PHE A 387 1.34 -12.01 -16.60
CA PHE A 387 2.37 -12.22 -17.61
C PHE A 387 1.78 -12.31 -19.03
N ALA A 388 2.03 -11.29 -19.85
CA ALA A 388 1.69 -11.24 -21.27
C ALA A 388 2.83 -11.83 -22.12
N GLY A 389 2.67 -13.08 -22.56
CA GLY A 389 3.70 -13.78 -23.33
C GLY A 389 3.29 -15.12 -23.92
N GLY A 390 4.15 -15.63 -24.80
CA GLY A 390 4.01 -16.95 -25.40
C GLY A 390 4.39 -18.10 -24.45
N PRO A 391 4.26 -19.36 -24.90
CA PRO A 391 4.67 -20.51 -24.08
C PRO A 391 6.19 -20.56 -23.86
N PRO A 392 6.66 -21.07 -22.71
CA PRO A 392 8.07 -21.19 -22.40
C PRO A 392 8.78 -22.28 -23.23
N THR A 393 10.07 -22.11 -23.43
CA THR A 393 10.97 -23.08 -24.07
C THR A 393 12.21 -23.35 -23.19
N PRO A 394 12.64 -24.62 -23.02
CA PRO A 394 11.93 -25.82 -23.42
C PRO A 394 10.63 -26.01 -22.59
N ALA A 395 9.65 -26.74 -23.12
CA ALA A 395 8.34 -26.89 -22.47
C ALA A 395 8.40 -27.52 -21.06
N ASN A 396 9.49 -28.22 -20.74
CA ASN A 396 9.75 -28.82 -19.44
C ASN A 396 10.68 -27.97 -18.54
N CYS A 397 10.88 -26.69 -18.86
CA CYS A 397 11.63 -25.79 -18.00
C CYS A 397 10.93 -25.63 -16.65
N ASP A 398 11.72 -25.44 -15.60
CA ASP A 398 11.25 -25.22 -14.21
C ASP A 398 11.87 -23.96 -13.59
N GLY A 399 12.65 -23.20 -14.37
CA GLY A 399 13.36 -21.99 -13.96
C GLY A 399 14.55 -22.21 -13.04
N VAL A 400 14.54 -23.28 -12.24
CA VAL A 400 15.55 -23.55 -11.21
C VAL A 400 16.65 -24.49 -11.72
N THR A 401 16.28 -25.62 -12.31
CA THR A 401 17.22 -26.61 -12.85
C THR A 401 17.36 -26.50 -14.36
N VAL A 402 16.27 -26.16 -15.04
CA VAL A 402 16.19 -25.92 -16.48
C VAL A 402 15.61 -24.52 -16.67
N PRO A 403 16.43 -23.52 -17.05
CA PRO A 403 15.95 -22.16 -17.29
C PRO A 403 14.87 -22.12 -18.37
N CYS A 404 13.86 -21.29 -18.15
CA CYS A 404 12.89 -20.96 -19.19
C CYS A 404 13.44 -19.88 -20.12
N THR A 405 12.91 -19.83 -21.33
CA THR A 405 13.12 -18.75 -22.32
C THR A 405 11.82 -18.55 -23.10
N TYR A 406 11.57 -17.34 -23.57
CA TYR A 406 10.33 -16.98 -24.25
C TYR A 406 10.61 -16.39 -25.63
N GLN A 407 9.94 -16.90 -26.67
CA GLN A 407 10.13 -16.39 -28.04
C GLN A 407 9.36 -15.08 -28.30
N GLN A 408 8.22 -14.92 -27.63
CA GLN A 408 7.39 -13.73 -27.69
C GLN A 408 7.02 -13.38 -26.25
N VAL A 409 7.29 -12.14 -25.87
CA VAL A 409 7.09 -11.58 -24.54
C VAL A 409 6.71 -10.12 -24.74
N GLY A 410 5.72 -9.64 -23.98
CA GLY A 410 5.28 -8.25 -24.06
C GLY A 410 3.77 -8.05 -23.91
N GLU A 411 3.36 -6.91 -23.40
CA GLU A 411 1.98 -6.48 -23.38
C GLU A 411 1.46 -6.28 -24.80
N VAL A 412 0.15 -6.48 -24.98
CA VAL A 412 -0.55 -6.25 -26.24
C VAL A 412 -1.05 -4.82 -26.27
N ASN A 413 -0.20 -3.94 -26.78
CA ASN A 413 -0.46 -2.52 -26.92
C ASN A 413 -1.59 -2.23 -27.93
N GLY A 414 -2.63 -1.51 -27.48
CA GLY A 414 -3.85 -1.23 -28.24
C GLY A 414 -4.18 0.27 -28.37
N ASN A 415 -4.21 0.79 -29.59
CA ASN A 415 -4.65 2.16 -29.88
C ASN A 415 -6.18 2.26 -29.88
N LEU A 416 -6.77 2.63 -28.74
CA LEU A 416 -8.22 2.78 -28.56
C LEU A 416 -8.83 3.75 -29.57
N THR A 417 -8.22 4.90 -29.81
CA THR A 417 -8.73 5.90 -30.76
C THR A 417 -8.83 5.33 -32.17
N GLY A 418 -7.82 4.57 -32.59
CA GLY A 418 -7.80 3.93 -33.90
C GLY A 418 -8.84 2.81 -34.02
N LEU A 419 -8.97 1.96 -33.00
CA LEU A 419 -9.96 0.87 -32.97
C LEU A 419 -11.39 1.43 -32.98
N LEU A 420 -11.68 2.43 -32.15
CA LEU A 420 -12.99 3.09 -32.10
C LEU A 420 -13.36 3.75 -33.43
N ALA A 421 -12.42 4.46 -34.05
CA ALA A 421 -12.65 5.13 -35.34
C ALA A 421 -12.88 4.12 -36.49
N THR A 422 -12.11 3.03 -36.53
CA THR A 422 -12.12 2.10 -37.67
C THR A 422 -13.15 0.98 -37.55
N GLN A 423 -13.44 0.48 -36.34
CA GLN A 423 -14.40 -0.59 -36.12
C GLN A 423 -15.81 -0.06 -35.83
N GLN A 424 -15.90 1.07 -35.12
CA GLN A 424 -17.17 1.56 -34.56
C GLN A 424 -17.58 2.94 -35.11
N ASN A 425 -16.78 3.56 -35.98
CA ASN A 425 -17.00 4.92 -36.52
C ASN A 425 -17.16 5.99 -35.42
N ILE A 426 -16.52 5.80 -34.27
CA ILE A 426 -16.51 6.78 -33.18
C ILE A 426 -15.33 7.73 -33.37
N THR A 427 -15.63 9.02 -33.57
CA THR A 427 -14.65 10.10 -33.70
C THR A 427 -14.76 11.14 -32.59
N THR A 428 -15.51 10.84 -31.53
CA THR A 428 -15.62 11.69 -30.34
C THR A 428 -14.23 11.95 -29.75
N PRO A 429 -13.82 13.21 -29.50
CA PRO A 429 -12.55 13.49 -28.85
C PRO A 429 -12.52 13.02 -27.40
N PHE A 430 -11.45 12.34 -27.00
CA PHE A 430 -11.22 11.89 -25.63
C PHE A 430 -9.73 11.83 -25.33
N THR A 431 -9.41 11.79 -24.05
CA THR A 431 -8.09 11.44 -23.52
C THR A 431 -8.23 10.21 -22.64
N VAL A 432 -7.16 9.44 -22.51
CA VAL A 432 -7.09 8.32 -21.56
C VAL A 432 -5.94 8.56 -20.59
N HIS A 433 -6.11 8.05 -19.38
CA HIS A 433 -4.96 7.49 -18.67
C HIS A 433 -4.73 6.10 -19.29
N ALA A 434 -3.56 5.92 -19.90
CA ALA A 434 -3.24 4.69 -20.63
C ALA A 434 -2.89 3.61 -19.62
N ASP A 435 -3.50 2.44 -19.77
CA ASP A 435 -3.48 1.39 -18.75
C ASP A 435 -4.02 0.07 -19.31
N SER A 436 -3.88 -1.03 -18.57
CA SER A 436 -4.63 -2.27 -18.86
C SER A 436 -6.12 -2.07 -18.52
N ALA A 437 -6.41 -1.25 -17.50
CA ALA A 437 -7.75 -0.81 -17.15
C ALA A 437 -7.95 0.71 -17.44
N PRO A 438 -7.94 1.16 -18.71
CA PRO A 438 -7.85 2.58 -19.03
C PRO A 438 -9.04 3.38 -18.52
N THR A 439 -8.76 4.49 -17.85
CA THR A 439 -9.76 5.50 -17.51
C THR A 439 -9.89 6.53 -18.62
N ILE A 440 -11.13 6.79 -19.02
CA ILE A 440 -11.48 7.51 -20.24
C ILE A 440 -12.18 8.81 -19.87
N TYR A 441 -11.70 9.91 -20.44
CA TYR A 441 -12.20 11.26 -20.21
C TYR A 441 -12.66 11.85 -21.54
N LEU A 442 -13.98 11.91 -21.75
CA LEU A 442 -14.56 12.52 -22.94
C LEU A 442 -14.42 14.04 -22.85
N GLN A 443 -13.96 14.67 -23.92
CA GLN A 443 -13.78 16.13 -23.97
C GLN A 443 -15.11 16.84 -23.68
N GLY A 444 -15.09 17.82 -22.78
CA GLY A 444 -16.27 18.57 -22.35
C GLY A 444 -17.02 17.95 -21.16
N ASN A 445 -16.57 16.82 -20.64
CA ASN A 445 -17.18 16.08 -19.52
C ASN A 445 -18.71 15.90 -19.66
N PRO A 446 -19.19 15.31 -20.77
CA PRO A 446 -20.62 15.08 -20.98
C PRO A 446 -21.19 14.14 -19.91
N SER A 447 -22.46 14.33 -19.56
CA SER A 447 -23.11 13.49 -18.56
C SER A 447 -23.14 12.01 -18.98
N ARG A 448 -23.25 11.09 -18.02
CA ARG A 448 -23.41 9.64 -18.25
C ARG A 448 -24.59 9.25 -19.16
N GLN A 449 -25.61 10.11 -19.28
CA GLN A 449 -26.80 9.89 -20.12
C GLN A 449 -26.73 10.62 -21.46
N ASP A 450 -25.68 11.43 -21.69
CA ASP A 450 -25.50 12.14 -22.95
C ASP A 450 -25.39 11.12 -24.11
N PRO A 451 -26.09 11.34 -25.25
CA PRO A 451 -26.02 10.44 -26.39
C PRO A 451 -24.59 10.13 -26.85
N THR A 452 -23.67 11.10 -26.72
CA THR A 452 -22.24 10.94 -27.04
C THR A 452 -21.60 9.90 -26.12
N THR A 453 -21.79 10.03 -24.82
CA THR A 453 -21.28 9.10 -23.80
C THR A 453 -21.87 7.70 -24.00
N ARG A 454 -23.18 7.62 -24.25
CA ARG A 454 -23.87 6.34 -24.48
C ARG A 454 -23.39 5.62 -25.73
N ASN A 455 -23.21 6.35 -26.83
CA ASN A 455 -22.67 5.79 -28.07
C ASN A 455 -21.22 5.32 -27.89
N PHE A 456 -20.42 6.08 -27.15
CA PHE A 456 -19.04 5.72 -26.84
C PHE A 456 -18.95 4.44 -26.00
N ALA A 457 -19.73 4.33 -24.92
CA ALA A 457 -19.74 3.15 -24.04
C ALA A 457 -20.10 1.86 -24.82
N ARG A 458 -21.15 1.92 -25.66
CA ARG A 458 -21.53 0.80 -26.54
C ARG A 458 -20.41 0.40 -27.49
N ALA A 459 -19.75 1.38 -28.10
CA ALA A 459 -18.66 1.12 -29.04
C ALA A 459 -17.46 0.46 -28.34
N LEU A 460 -17.13 0.94 -27.14
CA LEU A 460 -16.05 0.40 -26.31
C LEU A 460 -16.29 -1.08 -25.96
N GLY A 461 -17.51 -1.45 -25.59
CA GLY A 461 -17.88 -2.84 -25.32
C GLY A 461 -17.95 -3.75 -26.56
N ASN A 462 -17.85 -3.20 -27.77
CA ASN A 462 -17.86 -3.94 -29.04
C ASN A 462 -16.48 -4.04 -29.71
N LEU A 463 -15.42 -3.51 -29.10
CA LEU A 463 -14.08 -3.58 -29.67
C LEU A 463 -13.56 -5.01 -29.66
N THR A 464 -12.95 -5.40 -30.78
CA THR A 464 -12.27 -6.69 -30.92
C THR A 464 -10.85 -6.51 -31.41
N ALA A 465 -9.98 -7.46 -31.06
CA ALA A 465 -8.60 -7.54 -31.52
C ALA A 465 -8.22 -9.00 -31.77
N THR A 466 -7.29 -9.21 -32.71
CA THR A 466 -6.62 -10.50 -32.84
C THR A 466 -5.48 -10.54 -31.84
N ASN A 467 -5.59 -11.43 -30.86
CA ASN A 467 -4.57 -11.61 -29.83
C ASN A 467 -3.30 -12.22 -30.48
N PRO A 468 -2.13 -11.58 -30.37
CA PRO A 468 -0.91 -12.02 -31.02
C PRO A 468 -0.37 -13.36 -30.49
N TYR A 469 -0.68 -13.73 -29.24
CA TYR A 469 -0.24 -14.96 -28.62
C TYR A 469 -1.09 -16.18 -28.99
N THR A 470 -2.40 -15.98 -29.14
CA THR A 470 -3.34 -17.08 -29.42
C THR A 470 -3.80 -17.14 -30.88
N GLY A 471 -3.64 -16.05 -31.63
CA GLY A 471 -4.15 -15.86 -32.99
C GLY A 471 -5.68 -15.75 -33.07
N GLN A 472 -6.38 -15.71 -31.94
CA GLN A 472 -7.85 -15.63 -31.90
C GLN A 472 -8.31 -14.17 -31.96
N ASN A 473 -9.36 -13.90 -32.75
CA ASN A 473 -10.06 -12.63 -32.68
C ASN A 473 -11.03 -12.65 -31.50
N GLU A 474 -10.83 -11.74 -30.56
CA GLU A 474 -11.57 -11.70 -29.30
C GLU A 474 -12.05 -10.30 -28.97
N LYS A 475 -13.05 -10.23 -28.09
CA LYS A 475 -13.45 -8.97 -27.46
C LYS A 475 -12.36 -8.54 -26.48
N ILE A 476 -11.99 -7.26 -26.53
CA ILE A 476 -10.94 -6.68 -25.67
C ILE A 476 -11.51 -6.40 -24.27
N THR A 477 -12.75 -5.94 -24.21
CA THR A 477 -13.43 -5.53 -22.97
C THR A 477 -13.92 -6.73 -22.17
N ASN A 478 -13.42 -6.87 -20.93
CA ASN A 478 -14.00 -7.78 -19.95
C ASN A 478 -15.15 -7.09 -19.21
N TYR A 479 -14.90 -5.89 -18.69
CA TYR A 479 -15.89 -5.12 -17.95
C TYR A 479 -15.84 -3.63 -18.28
N LEU A 480 -16.98 -2.96 -18.07
CA LEU A 480 -17.11 -1.51 -18.16
C LEU A 480 -17.73 -0.97 -16.88
N ALA A 481 -17.25 0.19 -16.44
CA ALA A 481 -17.82 0.96 -15.34
C ALA A 481 -17.99 2.42 -15.77
N ASP A 482 -19.14 3.00 -15.45
CA ASP A 482 -19.35 4.45 -15.51
C ASP A 482 -19.41 5.01 -14.07
N PRO A 483 -19.69 6.32 -13.84
CA PRO A 483 -19.63 6.89 -12.50
C PRO A 483 -20.55 6.25 -11.44
N VAL A 484 -21.57 5.46 -11.81
CA VAL A 484 -22.39 4.74 -10.83
C VAL A 484 -21.68 3.48 -10.36
N GLU A 485 -21.17 2.67 -11.28
CA GLU A 485 -20.40 1.47 -10.91
C GLU A 485 -19.06 1.84 -10.27
N MET A 486 -18.35 2.85 -10.80
CA MET A 486 -17.13 3.37 -10.16
C MET A 486 -17.37 3.80 -8.70
N ASN A 487 -18.54 4.38 -8.39
CA ASN A 487 -18.88 4.71 -7.01
C ASN A 487 -19.11 3.44 -6.15
N PHE A 488 -19.69 2.38 -6.71
CA PHE A 488 -19.79 1.09 -6.01
C PHE A 488 -18.39 0.53 -5.70
N LEU A 489 -17.48 0.58 -6.68
CA LEU A 489 -16.12 0.06 -6.63
C LEU A 489 -15.13 0.94 -5.85
N HIS A 490 -15.59 1.99 -5.15
CA HIS A 490 -14.72 2.92 -4.41
C HIS A 490 -13.71 3.70 -5.28
N MET A 491 -14.07 3.98 -6.54
CA MET A 491 -13.24 4.69 -7.51
C MET A 491 -13.63 6.18 -7.71
N VAL A 492 -14.53 6.71 -6.89
CA VAL A 492 -15.00 8.11 -6.97
C VAL A 492 -14.55 8.87 -5.73
N THR A 493 -13.53 9.72 -5.91
CA THR A 493 -12.93 10.50 -4.82
C THR A 493 -13.80 11.68 -4.36
N ALA A 494 -13.39 12.31 -3.26
CA ALA A 494 -13.95 13.58 -2.80
C ALA A 494 -13.79 14.76 -3.77
N ASP A 495 -12.90 14.64 -4.77
CA ASP A 495 -12.73 15.62 -5.84
C ASP A 495 -13.45 15.13 -7.11
N PRO A 496 -14.64 15.68 -7.44
CA PRO A 496 -15.43 15.22 -8.58
C PRO A 496 -14.75 15.49 -9.93
N THR A 497 -13.70 16.32 -9.97
CA THR A 497 -12.95 16.56 -11.21
C THR A 497 -12.09 15.36 -11.60
N ARG A 498 -11.77 14.46 -10.65
CA ARG A 498 -10.96 13.26 -10.88
C ARG A 498 -11.75 12.10 -11.49
N THR A 499 -13.07 12.12 -11.36
CA THR A 499 -13.95 11.03 -11.80
C THR A 499 -13.91 10.88 -13.33
N PRO A 500 -13.46 9.73 -13.86
CA PRO A 500 -13.49 9.46 -15.29
C PRO A 500 -14.91 9.46 -15.87
N THR A 501 -15.04 9.60 -17.18
CA THR A 501 -16.32 9.40 -17.87
C THR A 501 -16.69 7.91 -17.90
N LEU A 502 -15.70 7.05 -18.17
CA LEU A 502 -15.81 5.59 -18.21
C LEU A 502 -14.48 5.00 -17.75
N THR A 503 -14.54 3.81 -17.17
CA THR A 503 -13.39 2.92 -16.98
C THR A 503 -13.68 1.62 -17.71
N MET A 504 -12.68 1.13 -18.44
CA MET A 504 -12.72 -0.20 -19.06
C MET A 504 -11.74 -1.09 -18.32
N PHE A 505 -12.17 -2.27 -17.92
CA PHE A 505 -11.27 -3.36 -17.52
C PHE A 505 -11.13 -4.27 -18.74
N ALA A 506 -9.94 -4.27 -19.33
CA ALA A 506 -9.64 -5.06 -20.52
C ALA A 506 -9.41 -6.52 -20.16
N LYS A 507 -9.04 -7.30 -21.18
CA LYS A 507 -8.41 -8.60 -20.98
C LYS A 507 -6.96 -8.39 -20.53
N PRO A 508 -6.42 -9.22 -19.63
CA PRO A 508 -5.13 -8.97 -18.97
C PRO A 508 -3.91 -8.82 -19.91
N ASP A 509 -3.95 -9.42 -21.11
CA ASP A 509 -2.88 -9.26 -22.10
C ASP A 509 -2.72 -7.82 -22.61
N TYR A 510 -3.76 -6.98 -22.53
CA TYR A 510 -3.80 -5.70 -23.24
C TYR A 510 -3.38 -4.51 -22.38
N TYR A 511 -2.61 -3.61 -22.98
CA TYR A 511 -2.39 -2.25 -22.48
C TYR A 511 -2.93 -1.26 -23.49
N LEU A 512 -3.75 -0.29 -23.05
CA LEU A 512 -4.59 0.50 -23.94
C LEU A 512 -4.30 2.00 -23.84
N TYR A 513 -4.02 2.61 -25.00
CA TYR A 513 -3.65 4.03 -25.09
C TYR A 513 -4.46 4.76 -26.17
N ALA A 514 -4.36 6.09 -26.20
CA ALA A 514 -4.97 6.93 -27.23
C ALA A 514 -3.92 7.46 -28.22
N GLY A 515 -4.01 7.04 -29.48
CA GLY A 515 -3.13 7.46 -30.58
C GLY A 515 -3.90 8.08 -31.75
N ALA A 516 -3.41 7.87 -32.97
CA ALA A 516 -4.06 8.37 -34.18
C ALA A 516 -5.44 7.72 -34.41
N PRO A 517 -6.44 8.44 -34.96
CA PRO A 517 -7.80 7.95 -35.17
C PRO A 517 -7.92 7.07 -36.44
N ASN A 518 -6.97 6.16 -36.64
CA ASN A 518 -6.95 5.18 -37.72
C ASN A 518 -6.01 4.03 -37.35
N CYS A 519 -6.09 2.94 -38.11
CA CYS A 519 -5.17 1.81 -38.01
C CYS A 519 -4.25 1.72 -39.24
N ASN A 520 -3.77 2.88 -39.76
CA ASN A 520 -2.76 2.88 -40.83
C ASN A 520 -1.42 2.34 -40.33
N GLN A 521 -1.10 2.62 -39.07
CA GLN A 521 -0.20 1.78 -38.27
C GLN A 521 -1.04 0.74 -37.54
N PRO A 522 -0.53 -0.49 -37.30
CA PRO A 522 -1.27 -1.50 -36.56
C PRO A 522 -1.81 -0.93 -35.25
N CYS A 523 -3.13 -1.07 -35.05
CA CYS A 523 -3.75 -0.66 -33.80
C CYS A 523 -3.47 -1.63 -32.65
N ILE A 524 -2.91 -2.81 -32.96
CA ILE A 524 -2.54 -3.86 -32.02
C ILE A 524 -1.09 -4.25 -32.33
N GLN A 525 -0.22 -4.20 -31.32
CA GLN A 525 1.18 -4.59 -31.43
C GLN A 525 1.68 -5.13 -30.09
N VAL A 526 2.63 -6.05 -30.12
CA VAL A 526 3.33 -6.49 -28.90
C VAL A 526 4.42 -5.49 -28.58
N GLU A 527 4.49 -5.03 -27.33
CA GLU A 527 5.60 -4.23 -26.81
C GLU A 527 6.45 -5.07 -25.86
N SER A 528 7.60 -5.52 -26.34
CA SER A 528 8.46 -6.44 -25.56
C SER A 528 9.12 -5.78 -24.35
N GLY A 529 9.08 -4.45 -24.26
CA GLY A 529 9.59 -3.69 -23.11
C GLY A 529 8.89 -4.00 -21.79
N TYR A 530 7.61 -4.38 -21.84
CA TYR A 530 6.74 -4.55 -20.67
C TYR A 530 5.95 -5.84 -20.83
N ALA A 531 6.03 -6.79 -19.90
CA ALA A 531 5.32 -8.07 -20.05
C ALA A 531 4.49 -8.46 -18.83
N TRP A 532 4.42 -7.58 -17.84
CA TRP A 532 3.69 -7.79 -16.60
C TRP A 532 2.68 -6.67 -16.49
N ASN A 533 1.42 -7.01 -16.78
CA ASN A 533 0.32 -6.07 -16.83
C ASN A 533 -0.47 -6.14 -15.54
N HIS A 534 -0.83 -4.99 -15.00
CA HIS A 534 -1.69 -4.88 -13.83
C HIS A 534 -2.69 -3.74 -13.98
N GLY A 535 -3.67 -3.78 -13.09
CA GLY A 535 -4.80 -2.85 -13.04
C GLY A 535 -6.15 -3.50 -13.34
N ASP A 536 -6.19 -4.47 -14.25
CA ASP A 536 -7.43 -5.15 -14.61
C ASP A 536 -8.11 -5.87 -13.45
N LEU A 537 -9.42 -6.10 -13.63
CA LEU A 537 -10.20 -6.97 -12.75
C LEU A 537 -9.99 -8.44 -13.16
N ALA A 538 -8.89 -9.03 -12.71
CA ALA A 538 -8.50 -10.40 -13.00
C ALA A 538 -7.88 -11.10 -11.77
N PRO A 539 -8.16 -12.40 -11.52
CA PRO A 539 -7.69 -13.08 -10.31
C PRO A 539 -6.17 -13.13 -10.13
N ASP A 540 -5.41 -13.26 -11.22
CA ASP A 540 -3.95 -13.26 -11.20
C ASP A 540 -3.36 -11.90 -10.81
N ILE A 541 -4.04 -10.81 -11.13
CA ILE A 541 -3.68 -9.43 -10.75
C ILE A 541 -4.16 -9.09 -9.34
N ASN A 542 -5.45 -9.28 -9.05
CA ASN A 542 -6.05 -8.77 -7.81
C ASN A 542 -5.94 -9.72 -6.61
N THR A 543 -5.38 -10.94 -6.77
CA THR A 543 -5.20 -11.90 -5.66
C THR A 543 -3.72 -12.04 -5.32
N THR A 544 -3.30 -11.33 -4.28
CA THR A 544 -1.94 -11.34 -3.74
C THR A 544 -1.87 -12.11 -2.41
N TRP A 545 -0.93 -11.75 -1.53
CA TRP A 545 -0.64 -12.43 -0.27
C TRP A 545 -0.25 -11.46 0.84
N LEU A 546 -0.45 -11.90 2.09
CA LEU A 546 -0.07 -11.18 3.30
C LEU A 546 0.59 -12.13 4.31
N GLY A 547 1.86 -11.90 4.62
CA GLY A 547 2.58 -12.55 5.71
C GLY A 547 2.53 -11.70 6.98
N LEU A 548 1.96 -12.24 8.06
CA LEU A 548 1.96 -11.61 9.39
C LEU A 548 2.79 -12.47 10.36
N VAL A 549 3.72 -11.85 11.07
CA VAL A 549 4.58 -12.51 12.07
C VAL A 549 4.66 -11.61 13.31
N GLY A 550 4.64 -12.21 14.50
CA GLY A 550 4.99 -11.48 15.71
C GLY A 550 4.07 -11.73 16.90
N PRO A 551 4.29 -11.01 18.01
CA PRO A 551 3.52 -11.21 19.24
C PRO A 551 2.01 -11.00 19.05
N GLY A 552 1.24 -12.06 19.23
CA GLY A 552 -0.21 -12.00 19.14
C GLY A 552 -0.78 -12.57 17.85
N VAL A 553 0.06 -12.80 16.84
CA VAL A 553 -0.29 -13.48 15.59
C VAL A 553 -0.23 -15.00 15.79
N ARG A 554 -1.20 -15.74 15.23
CA ARG A 554 -1.21 -17.20 15.23
C ARG A 554 -0.17 -17.74 14.28
N HIS A 555 0.38 -18.90 14.62
CA HIS A 555 1.24 -19.66 13.74
C HIS A 555 0.40 -20.68 12.96
N LEU A 556 -0.07 -20.29 11.77
CA LEU A 556 -0.92 -21.13 10.91
C LEU A 556 -0.18 -21.68 9.70
N GLY A 557 1.05 -21.23 9.44
CA GLY A 557 1.72 -21.54 8.19
C GLY A 557 1.02 -20.82 7.05
N VAL A 558 0.60 -21.53 6.01
CA VAL A 558 -0.14 -20.96 4.88
C VAL A 558 -1.64 -21.17 5.09
N ASP A 559 -2.43 -20.10 5.06
CA ASP A 559 -3.89 -20.11 5.13
C ASP A 559 -4.48 -19.61 3.80
N HIS A 560 -5.26 -20.48 3.16
CA HIS A 560 -5.92 -20.20 1.88
C HIS A 560 -7.40 -19.80 2.05
N SER A 561 -7.90 -19.74 3.29
CA SER A 561 -9.33 -19.67 3.59
C SER A 561 -9.79 -18.28 4.04
N VAL A 562 -8.92 -17.53 4.72
CA VAL A 562 -9.24 -16.18 5.17
C VAL A 562 -9.23 -15.24 3.97
N TRP A 563 -10.41 -14.75 3.59
CA TRP A 563 -10.55 -13.69 2.61
C TRP A 563 -10.30 -12.34 3.29
N ALA A 564 -9.32 -11.60 2.78
CA ALA A 564 -8.96 -10.27 3.22
C ALA A 564 -8.57 -9.41 2.01
N ASP A 565 -8.55 -8.10 2.18
CA ASP A 565 -7.92 -7.18 1.22
C ASP A 565 -7.05 -6.17 1.95
N GLN A 566 -6.35 -5.34 1.18
CA GLN A 566 -5.36 -4.41 1.69
C GLN A 566 -5.84 -3.45 2.77
N THR A 567 -7.11 -3.06 2.74
CA THR A 567 -7.65 -2.18 3.79
C THR A 567 -7.59 -2.82 5.18
N ASP A 568 -7.56 -4.14 5.27
CA ASP A 568 -7.59 -4.88 6.52
C ASP A 568 -6.24 -4.87 7.27
N LEU A 569 -5.13 -4.51 6.61
CA LEU A 569 -3.79 -4.51 7.22
C LEU A 569 -3.69 -3.46 8.34
N ARG A 570 -4.03 -2.21 8.05
CA ARG A 570 -3.92 -1.10 9.01
C ARG A 570 -4.68 -1.35 10.33
N PRO A 571 -6.00 -1.65 10.35
CA PRO A 571 -6.71 -1.94 11.60
C PRO A 571 -6.20 -3.20 12.30
N THR A 572 -5.66 -4.17 11.55
CA THR A 572 -5.00 -5.36 12.11
C THR A 572 -3.75 -4.99 12.89
N LEU A 573 -2.86 -4.18 12.32
CA LEU A 573 -1.65 -3.68 12.98
C LEU A 573 -2.01 -2.84 14.21
N MET A 574 -2.94 -1.90 14.09
CA MET A 574 -3.39 -1.06 15.21
C MET A 574 -3.89 -1.91 16.39
N SER A 575 -4.69 -2.94 16.11
CA SER A 575 -5.20 -3.83 17.15
C SER A 575 -4.09 -4.64 17.84
N LEU A 576 -3.13 -5.19 17.07
CA LEU A 576 -1.98 -5.94 17.62
C LEU A 576 -1.05 -5.06 18.47
N LEU A 577 -0.99 -3.77 18.18
CA LEU A 577 -0.13 -2.79 18.85
C LEU A 577 -0.82 -2.06 19.99
N GLY A 578 -2.14 -2.27 20.18
CA GLY A 578 -2.93 -1.54 21.17
C GLY A 578 -3.01 -0.04 20.86
N LEU A 579 -2.99 0.31 19.58
CA LEU A 579 -3.14 1.66 19.06
C LEU A 579 -4.49 1.80 18.34
N LYS A 580 -4.84 3.02 17.97
CA LYS A 580 -5.99 3.34 17.12
C LYS A 580 -5.61 4.52 16.22
N ASP A 581 -6.10 4.51 15.00
CA ASP A 581 -6.16 5.70 14.15
C ASP A 581 -7.23 6.68 14.65
N ASP A 582 -7.01 7.96 14.40
CA ASP A 582 -7.97 9.03 14.71
C ASP A 582 -8.99 9.25 13.58
N TYR A 583 -8.93 8.41 12.56
CA TYR A 583 -9.90 8.27 11.49
C TYR A 583 -10.45 6.82 11.46
N THR A 584 -11.49 6.62 10.66
CA THR A 584 -12.13 5.31 10.50
C THR A 584 -11.63 4.70 9.19
N SER A 585 -11.06 3.49 9.25
CA SER A 585 -10.64 2.74 8.06
C SER A 585 -11.84 2.17 7.29
N ASP A 586 -11.62 1.77 6.04
CA ASP A 586 -12.53 0.94 5.24
C ASP A 586 -12.33 -0.58 5.45
N GLY A 587 -11.26 -0.94 6.17
CA GLY A 587 -10.94 -2.32 6.51
C GLY A 587 -11.42 -2.77 7.88
N ARG A 588 -11.11 -4.02 8.21
CA ARG A 588 -11.38 -4.62 9.53
C ARG A 588 -10.12 -5.29 10.10
N ALA A 589 -10.05 -5.43 11.42
CA ALA A 589 -9.05 -6.30 12.02
C ALA A 589 -9.30 -7.79 11.66
N LEU A 590 -8.23 -8.50 11.29
CA LEU A 590 -8.24 -9.91 10.92
C LEU A 590 -8.19 -10.83 12.14
N PHE A 591 -9.31 -10.91 12.89
CA PHE A 591 -9.42 -11.73 14.11
C PHE A 591 -9.10 -13.22 13.91
N GLU A 592 -9.23 -13.72 12.68
CA GLU A 592 -8.88 -15.08 12.28
C GLU A 592 -7.41 -15.41 12.60
N VAL A 593 -6.52 -14.43 12.44
CA VAL A 593 -5.07 -14.58 12.63
C VAL A 593 -4.60 -14.23 14.05
N PHE A 594 -5.49 -13.81 14.95
CA PHE A 594 -5.11 -13.44 16.32
C PHE A 594 -5.12 -14.63 17.28
N THR A 595 -4.09 -14.71 18.11
CA THR A 595 -4.08 -15.56 19.30
C THR A 595 -5.17 -15.10 20.27
N ASP A 596 -5.63 -15.98 21.14
CA ASP A 596 -6.69 -15.62 22.09
C ASP A 596 -6.26 -14.48 23.03
N LYS A 597 -4.97 -14.35 23.37
CA LYS A 597 -4.46 -13.24 24.19
C LYS A 597 -4.54 -11.90 23.46
N ALA A 598 -4.33 -11.90 22.14
CA ALA A 598 -4.33 -10.70 21.32
C ALA A 598 -5.74 -10.22 20.93
N LEU A 599 -6.73 -11.11 20.98
CA LEU A 599 -8.11 -10.73 20.66
C LEU A 599 -8.66 -9.69 21.66
N PRO A 600 -9.29 -8.61 21.15
CA PRO A 600 -10.07 -7.68 21.97
C PRO A 600 -11.06 -8.45 22.85
N GLN A 601 -11.27 -7.98 24.09
CA GLN A 601 -12.09 -8.69 25.08
C GLN A 601 -13.51 -9.00 24.58
N GLN A 602 -14.12 -8.04 23.87
CA GLN A 602 -15.44 -8.21 23.29
C GLN A 602 -15.45 -9.31 22.22
N VAL A 603 -14.46 -9.32 21.34
CA VAL A 603 -14.33 -10.34 20.28
C VAL A 603 -14.14 -11.73 20.89
N ARG A 604 -13.32 -11.88 21.93
CA ARG A 604 -13.14 -13.17 22.63
C ARG A 604 -14.45 -13.77 23.12
N SER A 605 -15.39 -12.95 23.57
CA SER A 605 -16.67 -13.43 24.11
C SER A 605 -17.58 -14.07 23.05
N ASN A 606 -17.41 -13.73 21.77
CA ASN A 606 -18.18 -14.29 20.66
C ASN A 606 -17.39 -14.27 19.34
N LYS A 607 -16.22 -14.93 19.33
CA LYS A 607 -15.26 -14.90 18.20
C LYS A 607 -15.89 -15.27 16.86
N ALA A 608 -16.72 -16.32 16.84
CA ALA A 608 -17.35 -16.83 15.63
C ALA A 608 -18.30 -15.81 14.99
N PHE A 609 -19.04 -15.04 15.78
CA PHE A 609 -19.92 -13.99 15.26
C PHE A 609 -19.13 -12.89 14.56
N TYR A 610 -18.08 -12.36 15.21
CA TYR A 610 -17.27 -11.26 14.67
C TYR A 610 -16.49 -11.67 13.42
N ILE A 611 -15.93 -12.88 13.38
CA ILE A 611 -15.29 -13.42 12.17
C ILE A 611 -16.32 -13.48 11.02
N ARG A 612 -17.48 -14.09 11.26
CA ARG A 612 -18.50 -14.23 10.21
C ARG A 612 -19.05 -12.88 9.74
N LEU A 613 -19.14 -11.91 10.64
CA LEU A 613 -19.55 -10.55 10.33
C LEU A 613 -18.48 -9.82 9.49
N GLY A 614 -17.20 -9.97 9.83
CA GLY A 614 -16.08 -9.44 9.05
C GLY A 614 -16.00 -10.06 7.64
N GLN A 615 -16.22 -11.37 7.52
CA GLN A 615 -16.30 -12.04 6.23
C GLN A 615 -17.45 -11.50 5.36
N LEU A 616 -18.64 -11.32 5.95
CA LEU A 616 -19.76 -10.70 5.24
C LEU A 616 -19.41 -9.28 4.78
N TYR A 617 -18.82 -8.47 5.67
CA TYR A 617 -18.42 -7.10 5.37
C TYR A 617 -17.55 -7.02 4.12
N LYS A 618 -16.51 -7.87 4.04
CA LYS A 618 -15.61 -7.88 2.90
C LYS A 618 -16.30 -8.31 1.60
N GLN A 619 -17.17 -9.31 1.65
CA GLN A 619 -17.88 -9.78 0.45
C GLN A 619 -18.90 -8.77 -0.11
N ILE A 620 -19.39 -7.83 0.71
CA ILE A 620 -20.30 -6.77 0.25
C ILE A 620 -19.58 -5.44 -0.06
N ASN A 621 -18.45 -5.16 0.60
CA ASN A 621 -17.80 -3.85 0.55
C ASN A 621 -16.59 -3.81 -0.36
N ALA A 622 -15.77 -4.85 -0.40
CA ALA A 622 -14.53 -4.82 -1.16
C ALA A 622 -14.75 -4.69 -2.68
N PRO A 623 -13.89 -3.96 -3.40
CA PRO A 623 -14.03 -3.73 -4.84
C PRO A 623 -13.85 -4.99 -5.69
N VAL A 624 -13.29 -6.05 -5.10
CA VAL A 624 -13.18 -7.40 -5.71
C VAL A 624 -13.93 -8.47 -4.90
N GLY A 625 -14.79 -8.04 -3.97
CA GLY A 625 -15.70 -8.93 -3.23
C GLY A 625 -16.82 -9.47 -4.13
N GLN A 626 -17.51 -10.53 -3.66
CA GLN A 626 -18.55 -11.18 -4.46
C GLN A 626 -19.64 -10.23 -4.97
N LEU A 627 -20.01 -9.20 -4.19
CA LEU A 627 -21.03 -8.25 -4.63
C LEU A 627 -20.53 -7.35 -5.76
N ALA A 628 -19.29 -6.87 -5.68
CA ALA A 628 -18.65 -6.06 -6.72
C ALA A 628 -18.54 -6.82 -8.05
N LEU A 629 -18.13 -8.09 -7.99
CA LEU A 629 -18.09 -8.94 -9.19
C LEU A 629 -19.48 -9.11 -9.82
N LEU A 630 -20.56 -9.09 -9.04
CA LEU A 630 -21.92 -9.11 -9.59
C LEU A 630 -22.31 -7.77 -10.22
N THR A 631 -22.04 -6.64 -9.55
CA THR A 631 -22.42 -5.30 -10.01
C THR A 631 -21.68 -4.91 -11.27
N VAL A 632 -20.38 -5.20 -11.39
CA VAL A 632 -19.60 -4.86 -12.57
C VAL A 632 -20.08 -5.61 -13.82
N ASN A 633 -20.56 -6.84 -13.66
CA ASN A 633 -21.20 -7.60 -14.75
C ASN A 633 -22.50 -6.92 -15.20
N ILE A 634 -23.32 -6.44 -14.24
CA ILE A 634 -24.57 -5.74 -14.52
C ILE A 634 -24.29 -4.38 -15.19
N SER A 635 -23.30 -3.62 -14.72
CA SER A 635 -22.91 -2.35 -15.34
C SER A 635 -22.39 -2.57 -16.76
N THR A 636 -21.57 -3.59 -16.99
CA THR A 636 -21.11 -3.97 -18.33
C THR A 636 -22.30 -4.23 -19.27
N GLN A 637 -23.29 -5.02 -18.83
CA GLN A 637 -24.53 -5.26 -19.59
C GLN A 637 -25.32 -3.97 -19.85
N ALA A 638 -25.41 -3.08 -18.87
CA ALA A 638 -26.09 -1.79 -18.98
C ALA A 638 -25.40 -0.89 -20.01
N LEU A 639 -24.07 -0.79 -19.94
CA LEU A 639 -23.24 0.06 -20.78
C LEU A 639 -23.22 -0.40 -22.24
N GLU A 640 -23.27 -1.70 -22.48
CA GLU A 640 -23.32 -2.29 -23.81
C GLU A 640 -24.71 -2.26 -24.46
N SER A 641 -25.77 -2.04 -23.68
CA SER A 641 -27.13 -2.07 -24.19
C SER A 641 -27.41 -0.97 -25.22
N ASN A 642 -28.09 -1.38 -26.30
CA ASN A 642 -28.63 -0.52 -27.35
C ASN A 642 -30.17 -0.48 -27.35
N SER A 643 -30.81 -0.82 -26.23
CA SER A 643 -32.26 -0.78 -26.08
C SER A 643 -32.83 0.61 -26.45
N ALA A 644 -34.05 0.64 -26.98
CA ALA A 644 -34.69 1.90 -27.38
C ALA A 644 -34.74 2.89 -26.21
N ASN A 645 -34.34 4.15 -26.47
CA ASN A 645 -34.26 5.22 -25.49
C ASN A 645 -33.40 4.90 -24.26
N ASP A 646 -32.38 4.04 -24.40
CA ASP A 646 -31.50 3.60 -23.31
C ASP A 646 -32.25 2.99 -22.11
N GLN A 647 -33.42 2.37 -22.35
CA GLN A 647 -34.28 1.85 -21.28
C GLN A 647 -33.57 0.85 -20.38
N THR A 648 -32.85 -0.13 -20.93
CA THR A 648 -32.09 -1.12 -20.16
C THR A 648 -30.97 -0.48 -19.36
N TYR A 649 -30.21 0.44 -19.97
CA TYR A 649 -29.16 1.19 -19.29
C TYR A 649 -29.73 1.94 -18.08
N ASN A 650 -30.76 2.76 -18.31
CA ASN A 650 -31.40 3.53 -17.25
C ASN A 650 -31.97 2.63 -16.14
N THR A 651 -32.59 1.50 -16.49
CA THR A 651 -33.12 0.57 -15.49
C THR A 651 -32.01 -0.06 -14.64
N LEU A 652 -31.00 -0.64 -15.27
CA LEU A 652 -29.94 -1.35 -14.54
C LEU A 652 -29.09 -0.40 -13.68
N GLU A 653 -28.75 0.78 -14.20
CA GLU A 653 -27.91 1.75 -13.48
C GLU A 653 -28.64 2.44 -12.32
N ASN A 654 -29.97 2.64 -12.44
CA ASN A 654 -30.78 3.08 -11.31
C ASN A 654 -30.84 2.00 -10.21
N GLU A 655 -30.93 0.73 -10.60
CA GLU A 655 -30.89 -0.38 -9.64
C GLU A 655 -29.51 -0.55 -9.00
N LEU A 656 -28.42 -0.36 -9.76
CA LEU A 656 -27.05 -0.32 -9.22
C LEU A 656 -26.89 0.82 -8.21
N SER A 657 -27.37 2.03 -8.52
CA SER A 657 -27.37 3.15 -7.57
C SER A 657 -28.14 2.81 -6.27
N SER A 658 -29.26 2.09 -6.39
CA SER A 658 -30.00 1.58 -5.23
C SER A 658 -29.23 0.52 -4.45
N ILE A 659 -28.55 -0.39 -5.14
CA ILE A 659 -27.69 -1.41 -4.53
C ILE A 659 -26.54 -0.74 -3.78
N THR A 660 -25.87 0.25 -4.36
CA THR A 660 -24.80 1.02 -3.69
C THR A 660 -25.30 1.66 -2.41
N THR A 661 -26.46 2.34 -2.44
CA THR A 661 -27.05 2.95 -1.23
C THR A 661 -27.33 1.94 -0.12
N LEU A 662 -27.88 0.77 -0.49
CA LEU A 662 -28.16 -0.33 0.45
C LEU A 662 -26.86 -0.95 1.00
N ARG A 663 -25.86 -1.13 0.13
CA ARG A 663 -24.53 -1.62 0.47
C ARG A 663 -23.87 -0.68 1.46
N ASP A 664 -23.80 0.61 1.17
CA ASP A 664 -23.14 1.61 2.02
C ASP A 664 -23.77 1.65 3.42
N THR A 665 -25.11 1.61 3.49
CA THR A 665 -25.85 1.57 4.77
C THR A 665 -25.48 0.32 5.59
N LEU A 666 -25.49 -0.86 4.95
CA LEU A 666 -25.19 -2.12 5.63
C LEU A 666 -23.71 -2.22 6.00
N ALA A 667 -22.81 -1.83 5.10
CA ALA A 667 -21.37 -1.80 5.30
C ALA A 667 -21.03 -0.90 6.48
N HIS A 668 -21.60 0.31 6.55
CA HIS A 668 -21.44 1.21 7.69
C HIS A 668 -21.96 0.60 9.01
N GLN A 669 -23.15 -0.02 8.99
CA GLN A 669 -23.69 -0.72 10.16
C GLN A 669 -22.73 -1.81 10.67
N ILE A 670 -22.24 -2.65 9.76
CA ILE A 670 -21.33 -3.75 10.10
C ILE A 670 -19.99 -3.22 10.59
N HIS A 671 -19.42 -2.25 9.88
CA HIS A 671 -18.13 -1.64 10.20
C HIS A 671 -18.15 -1.04 11.61
N ASN A 672 -19.20 -0.27 11.98
CA ASN A 672 -19.33 0.29 13.32
C ASN A 672 -19.33 -0.78 14.42
N ILE A 673 -19.93 -1.95 14.16
CA ILE A 673 -19.93 -3.08 15.11
C ILE A 673 -18.51 -3.67 15.24
N LEU A 674 -17.79 -3.80 14.12
CA LEU A 674 -16.42 -4.33 14.08
C LEU A 674 -15.42 -3.34 14.72
N ASP A 675 -15.46 -2.05 14.38
CA ASP A 675 -14.59 -1.02 14.95
C ASP A 675 -14.80 -0.89 16.46
N ALA A 676 -16.05 -0.83 16.92
CA ALA A 676 -16.35 -0.78 18.34
C ALA A 676 -15.87 -2.03 19.10
N ALA A 677 -15.98 -3.21 18.50
CA ALA A 677 -15.47 -4.44 19.11
C ALA A 677 -13.93 -4.51 19.10
N THR A 678 -13.28 -3.84 18.15
CA THR A 678 -11.82 -3.81 18.00
C THR A 678 -11.18 -2.80 18.95
N PHE A 679 -11.71 -1.57 18.99
CA PHE A 679 -11.08 -0.42 19.61
C PHE A 679 -11.93 0.26 20.70
N GLY A 680 -13.12 -0.24 21.00
CA GLY A 680 -14.01 0.33 22.01
C GLY A 680 -13.55 0.06 23.45
N ASN A 681 -13.74 1.05 24.33
CA ASN A 681 -13.38 0.97 25.75
C ASN A 681 -14.39 0.21 26.64
N SER A 682 -15.49 -0.29 26.07
CA SER A 682 -16.62 -0.81 26.85
C SER A 682 -16.52 -2.32 27.09
N ALA A 683 -16.30 -2.70 28.34
CA ALA A 683 -16.61 -4.06 28.81
C ALA A 683 -18.14 -4.29 28.67
N HIS A 684 -18.52 -5.22 27.80
CA HIS A 684 -19.89 -5.70 27.60
C HIS A 684 -20.86 -4.74 26.88
N VAL A 685 -20.62 -4.45 25.60
CA VAL A 685 -21.77 -4.41 24.68
C VAL A 685 -22.17 -5.87 24.45
N HIS A 686 -23.04 -6.41 25.30
CA HIS A 686 -23.81 -7.57 24.90
C HIS A 686 -24.46 -7.20 23.57
N VAL A 687 -24.22 -8.01 22.53
CA VAL A 687 -24.99 -7.97 21.30
C VAL A 687 -26.41 -8.42 21.66
N GLY A 688 -27.15 -7.55 22.36
CA GLY A 688 -28.51 -7.78 22.82
C GLY A 688 -29.50 -7.68 21.67
N ALA A 689 -30.78 -7.82 21.99
CA ALA A 689 -31.93 -7.89 21.07
C ALA A 689 -32.00 -6.84 19.94
N ALA A 690 -31.19 -5.78 19.96
CA ALA A 690 -31.06 -4.80 18.89
C ALA A 690 -30.51 -5.41 17.57
N VAL A 691 -29.58 -6.37 17.61
CA VAL A 691 -29.11 -7.09 16.39
C VAL A 691 -30.15 -8.08 15.86
N GLN A 692 -31.14 -8.48 16.68
CA GLN A 692 -32.26 -9.31 16.23
C GLN A 692 -33.31 -8.54 15.42
N GLN A 693 -33.43 -7.22 15.56
CA GLN A 693 -34.37 -6.41 14.77
C GLN A 693 -33.83 -5.97 13.40
N GLN A 694 -32.50 -5.95 13.22
CA GLN A 694 -31.80 -5.53 11.99
C GLN A 694 -30.62 -6.46 11.68
N ASP A 695 -30.88 -7.76 11.60
CA ASP A 695 -29.89 -8.81 11.36
C ASP A 695 -29.05 -8.54 10.09
N PRO A 696 -27.76 -8.15 10.21
CA PRO A 696 -26.94 -7.79 9.05
C PRO A 696 -26.72 -8.97 8.10
N PHE A 697 -26.79 -10.22 8.58
CA PHE A 697 -26.68 -11.39 7.72
C PHE A 697 -27.89 -11.54 6.79
N LYS A 698 -29.10 -11.26 7.28
CA LYS A 698 -30.31 -11.25 6.43
C LYS A 698 -30.30 -10.10 5.44
N GLN A 699 -29.86 -8.91 5.86
CA GLN A 699 -29.72 -7.76 4.97
C GLN A 699 -28.70 -8.06 3.85
N GLY A 700 -27.55 -8.65 4.19
CA GLY A 700 -26.56 -9.08 3.21
C GLY A 700 -27.12 -10.11 2.22
N GLN A 701 -27.85 -11.13 2.70
CA GLN A 701 -28.53 -12.10 1.84
C GLN A 701 -29.54 -11.44 0.88
N GLN A 702 -30.30 -10.46 1.37
CA GLN A 702 -31.25 -9.71 0.55
C GLN A 702 -30.54 -8.86 -0.51
N LEU A 703 -29.42 -8.22 -0.15
CA LEU A 703 -28.59 -7.44 -1.06
C LEU A 703 -28.03 -8.31 -2.20
N PHE A 704 -27.43 -9.45 -1.87
CA PHE A 704 -26.97 -10.42 -2.87
C PHE A 704 -28.10 -10.92 -3.77
N LYS A 705 -29.25 -11.26 -3.18
CA LYS A 705 -30.42 -11.69 -3.93
C LYS A 705 -30.90 -10.60 -4.91
N LYS A 706 -30.91 -9.34 -4.47
CA LYS A 706 -31.29 -8.21 -5.32
C LYS A 706 -30.35 -8.09 -6.52
N ALA A 707 -29.03 -8.11 -6.32
CA ALA A 707 -28.06 -8.07 -7.42
C ALA A 707 -28.21 -9.28 -8.36
N GLN A 708 -28.35 -10.49 -7.83
CA GLN A 708 -28.51 -11.72 -8.62
C GLN A 708 -29.76 -11.74 -9.49
N GLN A 709 -30.81 -10.99 -9.14
CA GLN A 709 -32.05 -10.89 -9.92
C GLN A 709 -31.95 -9.94 -11.12
N LEU A 710 -30.89 -9.14 -11.21
CA LEU A 710 -30.63 -8.21 -12.31
C LEU A 710 -29.76 -8.82 -13.42
N ARG A 711 -29.04 -9.91 -13.10
CA ARG A 711 -28.26 -10.72 -14.05
C ARG A 711 -29.19 -11.58 -14.89
#